data_AF-A0A8T3X1R6-F1
#
_entry.id   AF-A0A8T3X1R6-F1
#
_cell.length_a   1.000
_cell.length_b   1.000
_cell.length_c   1.000
_cell.angle_alpha   90.00
_cell.angle_beta   90.00
_cell.angle_gamma   90.00
#
_symmetry.space_group_name_H-M   'P 1'
#
loop_
_entity.id
_entity.type
_entity.pdbx_description
1 polymer ?
#
loop_
_entity_poly.entity_id
_entity_poly.type
_entity_poly.pdbx_seq_one_letter_code
_entity_poly.pdbx_strand_id
1 'polypeptide(L)'
;MFVSHPWINPGTVEQREYQESIAGTALSGNTLVCIPTGLGKCHAYDDFIITDSGDMQPIGAVVESALKSHGAVGVDDGYIIADNPEGIKILSWTEEGIKPCKVLGFSKRITEEIIKIRTASGIEVSVTPEHPLLTLGKDIEWVAASMLKEGSSIAIPRKIQISQSPQTINFFGVFENAPGKAAMVRLKTGEAVKIKKFRKLGMKEEDAEGAFYMGGRSLHHVLKPVKEVSKDLARFIALITAEGRLSGNIKFYNDDPIILEDFANLSRKLFSIEPLEIEGGLVLKSTALVYFLRSTFGVNSSHSREKTVPSLILKSPDDVVGSYLGGLYDGEGSVREDSLIELMTASKYIAYKIPYLLRRFGIVCRVKKKMSMATNSPNPKKRTYYRIYIEGKDDLEAFHKFIGFMHPERKERLKKILDSRSIPNTNVDTFPVMEIVKNLRKSLNMVTSRGKDFRGMSDFGLYERGQRKPSRRALTKIYKDFLERYDDVAGLEPRIERLRHARDAMKNYGEILKKISQKDKIYISSAVYRKQIRNWISGKWRPKIRKNSPFIRLMKSAGYDINPETIREDMKIMLKTLRITPKWLRSRNIFMLYVNLQKLERFISEIIEEWERMKKSLDYIEILHKLLNSDIRFDKISSTEKIRTGIS
;
A
#
# COMPACT_ATOMS: atom_id res chain seq x y z
N MET A 1 38.12 22.13 3.23
CA MET A 1 37.51 22.13 4.59
C MET A 1 37.69 20.71 5.14
N PHE A 2 37.78 20.45 6.45
CA PHE A 2 38.01 19.10 7.00
C PHE A 2 36.86 18.72 7.93
N VAL A 3 36.47 17.45 7.93
CA VAL A 3 35.34 16.96 8.75
C VAL A 3 35.67 17.10 10.23
N SER A 4 34.80 17.80 10.97
CA SER A 4 34.91 17.95 12.44
C SER A 4 34.00 16.95 13.14
N HIS A 5 34.58 15.94 13.80
CA HIS A 5 33.84 14.92 14.54
C HIS A 5 34.58 14.53 15.84
N PRO A 6 33.88 14.28 16.97
CA PRO A 6 34.52 14.00 18.28
C PRO A 6 35.47 12.80 18.32
N TRP A 7 35.37 11.89 17.33
CA TRP A 7 36.18 10.66 17.25
C TRP A 7 37.16 10.66 16.07
N ILE A 8 37.28 11.77 15.34
CA ILE A 8 38.20 11.89 14.20
C ILE A 8 39.18 13.01 14.53
N ASN A 9 40.47 12.72 14.37
CA ASN A 9 41.51 13.72 14.58
C ASN A 9 41.35 14.87 13.57
N PRO A 10 41.43 16.15 14.02
CA PRO A 10 41.32 17.30 13.13
C PRO A 10 42.34 17.23 11.98
N GLY A 11 41.93 17.63 10.77
CA GLY A 11 42.81 17.63 9.59
C GLY A 11 43.05 16.26 8.95
N THR A 12 42.42 15.19 9.44
CA THR A 12 42.65 13.83 8.93
C THR A 12 41.78 13.51 7.72
N VAL A 13 40.53 13.97 7.72
CA VAL A 13 39.57 13.68 6.65
C VAL A 13 39.15 14.98 5.98
N GLU A 14 39.61 15.20 4.74
CA GLU A 14 39.14 16.32 3.94
C GLU A 14 37.63 16.19 3.68
N GLN A 15 36.91 17.28 3.97
CA GLN A 15 35.52 17.46 3.62
C GLN A 15 35.44 17.65 2.11
N ARG A 16 34.85 16.66 1.43
CA ARG A 16 34.69 16.69 -0.02
C ARG A 16 33.24 17.06 -0.35
N GLU A 17 33.05 18.18 -1.03
CA GLU A 17 31.72 18.70 -1.39
C GLU A 17 30.85 17.67 -2.10
N TYR A 18 31.43 16.80 -2.94
CA TYR A 18 30.64 15.75 -3.62
C TYR A 18 30.07 14.72 -2.63
N GLN A 19 30.78 14.40 -1.54
CA GLN A 19 30.29 13.44 -0.53
C GLN A 19 29.18 14.05 0.32
N GLU A 20 29.29 15.33 0.68
CA GLU A 20 28.25 16.06 1.40
C GLU A 20 27.01 16.30 0.53
N SER A 21 27.22 16.63 -0.75
CA SER A 21 26.14 16.76 -1.72
C SER A 21 25.43 15.42 -1.94
N ILE A 22 26.18 14.31 -2.06
CA ILE A 22 25.59 12.95 -2.18
C ILE A 22 24.84 12.56 -0.91
N ALA A 23 25.42 12.79 0.28
CA ALA A 23 24.76 12.47 1.56
C ALA A 23 23.51 13.34 1.78
N GLY A 24 23.59 14.64 1.49
CA GLY A 24 22.44 15.55 1.53
C GLY A 24 21.34 15.16 0.55
N THR A 25 21.70 14.78 -0.68
CA THR A 25 20.75 14.32 -1.70
C THR A 25 20.16 12.95 -1.34
N ALA A 26 20.93 12.06 -0.71
CA ALA A 26 20.48 10.76 -0.22
C ALA A 26 19.51 10.86 0.97
N LEU A 27 19.58 11.94 1.74
CA LEU A 27 18.60 12.24 2.79
C LEU A 27 17.27 12.75 2.23
N SER A 28 17.26 13.37 1.04
CA SER A 28 16.06 13.94 0.42
C SER A 28 15.49 13.15 -0.77
N GLY A 29 16.13 12.06 -1.19
CA GLY A 29 15.73 11.28 -2.37
C GLY A 29 16.24 9.84 -2.36
N ASN A 30 15.60 8.98 -3.17
CA ASN A 30 16.03 7.59 -3.34
C ASN A 30 17.32 7.53 -4.15
N THR A 31 18.46 7.52 -3.45
CA THR A 31 19.79 7.44 -4.08
C THR A 31 20.29 6.01 -4.15
N LEU A 32 20.66 5.57 -5.36
CA LEU A 32 21.61 4.48 -5.56
C LEU A 32 23.01 5.12 -5.46
N VAL A 33 23.58 5.12 -4.26
CA VAL A 33 24.88 5.73 -3.96
C VAL A 33 26.00 4.74 -4.35
N CYS A 34 27.00 5.21 -5.09
CA CYS A 34 28.25 4.48 -5.34
C CYS A 34 29.39 5.08 -4.49
N ILE A 35 29.67 4.44 -3.35
CA ILE A 35 30.91 4.50 -2.54
C ILE A 35 31.12 3.02 -2.09
N PRO A 36 32.35 2.50 -1.83
CA PRO A 36 32.61 1.06 -1.92
C PRO A 36 31.79 0.28 -0.88
N THR A 37 31.08 -0.75 -1.38
CA THR A 37 30.48 -1.91 -0.69
C THR A 37 29.65 -1.66 0.59
N GLY A 38 28.32 -1.90 0.55
CA GLY A 38 27.57 -2.18 1.78
C GLY A 38 26.05 -1.91 1.86
N LEU A 39 25.39 -1.31 0.87
CA LEU A 39 23.95 -0.98 1.01
C LEU A 39 22.97 -2.12 0.68
N GLY A 40 23.42 -3.19 0.03
CA GLY A 40 22.63 -4.41 -0.12
C GLY A 40 21.47 -4.39 -1.09
N LYS A 41 21.26 -3.35 -1.89
CA LYS A 41 20.02 -3.19 -2.66
C LYS A 41 19.97 -4.01 -3.96
N CYS A 42 20.63 -5.16 -4.01
CA CYS A 42 20.70 -6.01 -5.20
C CYS A 42 19.51 -6.98 -5.25
N HIS A 43 18.99 -7.18 -6.47
CA HIS A 43 17.97 -8.15 -6.82
C HIS A 43 18.52 -9.17 -7.82
N ALA A 44 17.93 -10.36 -7.88
CA ALA A 44 18.23 -11.30 -8.95
C ALA A 44 17.83 -10.72 -10.33
N TYR A 45 18.55 -11.12 -11.38
CA TYR A 45 18.38 -10.62 -12.74
C TYR A 45 16.94 -10.70 -13.26
N ASP A 46 16.26 -11.83 -12.97
CA ASP A 46 14.91 -12.14 -13.44
C ASP A 46 13.78 -11.58 -12.56
N ASP A 47 14.11 -10.87 -11.47
CA ASP A 47 13.10 -10.21 -10.65
C ASP A 47 12.51 -9.01 -11.42
N PHE A 48 11.21 -8.75 -11.23
CA PHE A 48 10.52 -7.71 -11.97
C PHE A 48 10.52 -6.39 -11.22
N ILE A 49 10.76 -5.31 -11.95
CA ILE A 49 10.45 -3.95 -11.51
C ILE A 49 9.21 -3.41 -12.22
N ILE A 50 8.59 -2.42 -11.60
CA ILE A 50 7.43 -1.71 -12.13
C ILE A 50 7.81 -0.25 -12.34
N THR A 51 7.63 0.22 -13.56
CA THR A 51 7.83 1.63 -13.93
C THR A 51 6.61 2.47 -13.54
N ASP A 52 6.76 3.79 -13.49
CA ASP A 52 5.65 4.73 -13.23
C ASP A 52 4.55 4.70 -14.30
N SER A 53 4.90 4.30 -15.53
CA SER A 53 3.97 4.02 -16.61
C SER A 53 3.12 2.76 -16.39
N GLY A 54 3.53 1.89 -15.46
CA GLY A 54 2.90 0.61 -15.18
C GLY A 54 3.49 -0.58 -15.91
N ASP A 55 4.49 -0.36 -16.78
CA ASP A 55 5.20 -1.46 -17.44
C ASP A 55 5.99 -2.29 -16.41
N MET A 56 6.05 -3.60 -16.65
CA MET A 56 6.68 -4.57 -15.75
C MET A 56 7.70 -5.42 -16.50
N GLN A 57 8.98 -5.24 -16.15
CA GLN A 57 10.12 -5.80 -16.86
C GLN A 57 11.14 -6.41 -15.88
N PRO A 58 11.90 -7.44 -16.28
CA PRO A 58 13.02 -7.93 -15.50
C PRO A 58 14.04 -6.82 -15.24
N ILE A 59 14.48 -6.65 -14.00
CA ILE A 59 15.42 -5.60 -13.59
C ILE A 59 16.74 -5.71 -14.35
N GLY A 60 17.20 -6.95 -14.62
CA GLY A 60 18.43 -7.20 -15.33
C GLY A 60 18.44 -6.58 -16.73
N ALA A 61 17.36 -6.75 -17.49
CA ALA A 61 17.24 -6.19 -18.84
C ALA A 61 17.27 -4.65 -18.83
N VAL A 62 16.62 -4.04 -17.82
CA VAL A 62 16.60 -2.58 -17.66
C VAL A 62 18.00 -2.04 -17.32
N VAL A 63 18.68 -2.68 -16.37
CA VAL A 63 20.05 -2.32 -15.98
C VAL A 63 21.02 -2.50 -17.15
N GLU A 64 20.94 -3.59 -17.89
CA GLU A 64 21.80 -3.83 -19.06
C GLU A 64 21.55 -2.84 -20.20
N SER A 65 20.31 -2.41 -20.42
CA SER A 65 20.01 -1.35 -21.38
C SER A 65 20.71 -0.05 -20.99
N ALA A 66 20.58 0.35 -19.71
CA ALA A 66 21.22 1.55 -19.20
C ALA A 66 22.76 1.48 -19.27
N LEU A 67 23.36 0.32 -18.98
CA LEU A 67 24.82 0.14 -19.03
C LEU A 67 25.41 0.17 -20.45
N LYS A 68 24.59 0.03 -21.50
CA LYS A 68 25.04 0.21 -22.90
C LYS A 68 25.23 1.68 -23.27
N SER A 69 24.73 2.61 -22.46
CA SER A 69 24.97 4.04 -22.65
C SER A 69 26.40 4.44 -22.25
N HIS A 70 26.87 5.59 -22.72
CA HIS A 70 28.21 6.09 -22.39
C HIS A 70 28.26 6.46 -20.89
N GLY A 71 29.38 6.15 -20.21
CA GLY A 71 29.61 6.54 -18.81
C GLY A 71 29.47 5.41 -17.78
N ALA A 72 29.28 4.16 -18.21
CA ALA A 72 29.40 3.01 -17.31
C ALA A 72 30.86 2.83 -16.84
N VAL A 73 31.03 2.59 -15.54
CA VAL A 73 32.31 2.39 -14.87
C VAL A 73 32.38 0.97 -14.31
N GLY A 74 33.49 0.29 -14.56
CA GLY A 74 33.79 -1.01 -13.97
C GLY A 74 34.19 -0.86 -12.49
N VAL A 75 33.75 -1.80 -11.68
CA VAL A 75 34.07 -1.92 -10.25
C VAL A 75 34.44 -3.38 -9.95
N ASP A 76 35.06 -3.62 -8.80
CA ASP A 76 35.63 -4.93 -8.44
C ASP A 76 34.67 -6.11 -8.62
N ASP A 77 33.38 -5.90 -8.38
CA ASP A 77 32.31 -6.90 -8.43
C ASP A 77 31.26 -6.60 -9.52
N GLY A 78 31.54 -5.75 -10.52
CA GLY A 78 30.63 -5.53 -11.64
C GLY A 78 30.72 -4.16 -12.34
N TYR A 79 29.57 -3.58 -12.65
CA TYR A 79 29.45 -2.34 -13.42
C TYR A 79 28.39 -1.40 -12.84
N ILE A 80 28.63 -0.10 -12.97
CA ILE A 80 27.74 0.95 -12.45
C ILE A 80 27.67 2.10 -13.45
N ILE A 81 26.50 2.72 -13.52
CA ILE A 81 26.33 4.03 -14.15
C ILE A 81 25.54 4.92 -13.19
N ALA A 82 26.07 6.10 -12.87
CA ALA A 82 25.43 7.10 -12.01
C ALA A 82 24.61 8.10 -12.84
N ASP A 83 23.88 7.58 -13.83
CA ASP A 83 23.05 8.35 -14.74
C ASP A 83 21.75 7.60 -15.04
N ASN A 84 20.76 8.33 -15.54
CA ASN A 84 19.48 7.82 -15.99
C ASN A 84 19.11 8.44 -17.34
N PRO A 85 19.74 7.96 -18.43
CA PRO A 85 19.61 8.55 -19.77
C PRO A 85 18.17 8.46 -20.30
N GLU A 86 17.44 7.40 -19.93
CA GLU A 86 16.06 7.17 -20.36
C GLU A 86 15.03 7.83 -19.42
N GLY A 87 15.47 8.51 -18.35
CA GLY A 87 14.57 9.18 -17.41
C GLY A 87 13.63 8.22 -16.66
N ILE A 88 14.02 6.96 -16.48
CA ILE A 88 13.22 5.90 -15.88
C ILE A 88 12.80 6.28 -14.46
N LYS A 89 11.50 6.08 -14.17
CA LYS A 89 10.93 6.19 -12.83
C LYS A 89 10.34 4.85 -12.44
N ILE A 90 10.50 4.48 -11.17
CA ILE A 90 9.94 3.26 -10.58
C ILE A 90 9.01 3.61 -9.44
N LEU A 91 8.04 2.75 -9.17
CA LEU A 91 7.20 2.90 -7.99
C LEU A 91 8.00 2.58 -6.73
N SER A 92 8.02 3.50 -5.77
CA SER A 92 8.72 3.35 -4.50
C SER A 92 7.85 3.82 -3.35
N TRP A 93 7.99 3.18 -2.19
CA TRP A 93 7.31 3.60 -0.98
C TRP A 93 8.03 4.79 -0.34
N THR A 94 7.26 5.80 0.07
CA THR A 94 7.71 7.01 0.78
C THR A 94 6.77 7.27 1.96
N GLU A 95 7.06 8.28 2.79
CA GLU A 95 6.17 8.65 3.89
C GLU A 95 4.76 9.05 3.43
N GLU A 96 4.65 9.58 2.21
CA GLU A 96 3.39 9.96 1.56
C GLU A 96 2.68 8.77 0.87
N GLY A 97 3.28 7.58 0.88
CA GLY A 97 2.76 6.39 0.19
C GLY A 97 3.61 5.97 -1.01
N ILE A 98 3.04 5.09 -1.85
CA ILE A 98 3.73 4.58 -3.04
C ILE A 98 3.63 5.60 -4.16
N LYS A 99 4.75 6.14 -4.62
CA LYS A 99 4.81 7.12 -5.70
C LYS A 99 5.95 6.87 -6.70
N PRO A 100 5.82 7.37 -7.95
CA PRO A 100 6.93 7.39 -8.91
C PRO A 100 8.15 8.11 -8.36
N CYS A 101 9.31 7.44 -8.38
CA CYS A 101 10.60 8.00 -8.01
C CYS A 101 11.59 7.83 -9.15
N LYS A 102 12.37 8.88 -9.44
CA LYS A 102 13.41 8.84 -10.47
C LYS A 102 14.53 7.88 -10.05
N VAL A 103 14.95 7.01 -10.96
CA VAL A 103 16.15 6.20 -10.78
C VAL A 103 17.37 7.11 -10.92
N LEU A 104 18.30 7.07 -9.97
CA LEU A 104 19.50 7.93 -10.00
C LEU A 104 20.71 7.26 -10.65
N GLY A 105 20.71 5.94 -10.76
CA GLY A 105 21.76 5.15 -11.37
C GLY A 105 21.41 3.69 -11.43
N PHE A 106 22.23 2.91 -12.13
CA PHE A 106 22.04 1.48 -12.34
C PHE A 106 23.32 0.74 -11.97
N SER A 107 23.17 -0.45 -11.39
CA SER A 107 24.31 -1.28 -10.99
C SER A 107 24.02 -2.73 -11.27
N LYS A 108 25.00 -3.40 -11.88
CA LYS A 108 25.06 -4.86 -12.07
C LYS A 108 26.21 -5.38 -11.22
N ARG A 109 25.91 -6.25 -10.25
CA ARG A 109 26.88 -6.82 -9.31
C ARG A 109 26.90 -8.34 -9.42
N ILE A 110 28.06 -8.93 -9.17
CA ILE A 110 28.25 -10.35 -8.95
C ILE A 110 28.19 -10.58 -7.45
N THR A 111 27.42 -11.57 -7.02
CA THR A 111 27.33 -12.00 -5.62
C THR A 111 27.55 -13.51 -5.57
N GLU A 112 27.98 -14.04 -4.43
CA GLU A 112 28.11 -15.48 -4.15
C GLU A 112 26.84 -16.05 -3.51
N GLU A 113 25.98 -15.21 -2.94
CA GLU A 113 24.79 -15.62 -2.21
C GLU A 113 23.60 -14.72 -2.53
N ILE A 114 22.43 -15.35 -2.72
CA ILE A 114 21.13 -14.69 -2.75
C ILE A 114 20.18 -15.39 -1.78
N ILE A 115 19.31 -14.62 -1.12
CA ILE A 115 18.21 -15.11 -0.32
C ILE A 115 16.93 -14.96 -1.12
N LYS A 116 16.29 -16.10 -1.41
CA LYS A 116 14.97 -16.15 -2.00
C LYS A 116 13.93 -16.19 -0.91
N ILE A 117 13.08 -15.17 -0.86
CA ILE A 117 12.03 -15.01 0.12
C ILE A 117 10.70 -15.28 -0.56
N ARG A 118 9.88 -16.14 0.05
CA ARG A 118 8.49 -16.36 -0.35
C ARG A 118 7.55 -15.92 0.76
N THR A 119 6.51 -15.18 0.41
CA THR A 119 5.48 -14.75 1.36
C THR A 119 4.30 -15.71 1.41
N ALA A 120 3.47 -15.60 2.44
CA ALA A 120 2.26 -16.38 2.62
C ALA A 120 1.19 -16.10 1.55
N SER A 121 1.17 -14.89 0.96
CA SER A 121 0.37 -14.65 -0.25
C SER A 121 1.04 -15.17 -1.53
N GLY A 122 2.22 -15.77 -1.45
CA GLY A 122 2.93 -16.40 -2.56
C GLY A 122 3.74 -15.46 -3.44
N ILE A 123 4.00 -14.23 -2.99
CA ILE A 123 4.95 -13.34 -3.65
C ILE A 123 6.35 -13.88 -3.41
N GLU A 124 7.21 -13.80 -4.42
CA GLU A 124 8.60 -14.22 -4.35
C GLU A 124 9.49 -13.05 -4.75
N VAL A 125 10.59 -12.87 -4.02
CA VAL A 125 11.65 -11.93 -4.34
C VAL A 125 13.00 -12.56 -4.00
N SER A 126 14.02 -12.28 -4.78
CA SER A 126 15.36 -12.82 -4.60
C SER A 126 16.36 -11.67 -4.44
N VAL A 127 16.94 -11.54 -3.26
CA VAL A 127 17.76 -10.39 -2.88
C VAL A 127 19.07 -10.83 -2.25
N THR A 128 20.08 -9.95 -2.18
CA THR A 128 21.30 -10.26 -1.43
C THR A 128 21.06 -10.28 0.09
N PRO A 129 21.88 -10.99 0.89
CA PRO A 129 21.68 -11.14 2.33
C PRO A 129 21.54 -9.83 3.11
N GLU A 130 22.21 -8.78 2.69
CA GLU A 130 22.26 -7.46 3.29
C GLU A 130 21.18 -6.51 2.75
N HIS A 131 20.33 -6.98 1.82
CA HIS A 131 19.22 -6.20 1.26
C HIS A 131 18.20 -5.78 2.32
N PRO A 132 17.96 -4.47 2.53
CA PRO A 132 17.01 -4.01 3.51
C PRO A 132 15.58 -4.21 3.01
N LEU A 133 14.77 -4.93 3.76
CA LEU A 133 13.33 -5.08 3.55
C LEU A 133 12.56 -4.39 4.67
N LEU A 134 11.51 -3.66 4.29
CA LEU A 134 10.66 -2.94 5.23
C LEU A 134 9.83 -3.94 6.05
N THR A 135 9.87 -3.83 7.37
CA THR A 135 9.12 -4.67 8.32
C THR A 135 8.34 -3.82 9.32
N LEU A 136 7.54 -4.46 10.17
CA LEU A 136 6.80 -3.80 11.25
C LEU A 136 7.22 -4.40 12.60
N GLY A 137 8.04 -3.64 13.33
CA GLY A 137 8.41 -3.89 14.72
C GLY A 137 7.58 -3.01 15.66
N LYS A 138 8.26 -2.16 16.47
CA LYS A 138 7.59 -1.09 17.24
C LYS A 138 7.08 0.03 16.33
N ASP A 139 7.81 0.26 15.24
CA ASP A 139 7.44 1.13 14.12
C ASP A 139 7.84 0.42 12.81
N ILE A 140 7.58 1.07 11.69
CA ILE A 140 8.05 0.67 10.37
C ILE A 140 9.57 0.84 10.31
N GLU A 141 10.30 -0.23 10.03
CA GLU A 141 11.77 -0.22 10.04
C GLU A 141 12.35 -1.06 8.89
N TRP A 142 13.59 -0.76 8.49
CA TRP A 142 14.32 -1.49 7.46
C TRP A 142 15.21 -2.56 8.11
N VAL A 143 15.05 -3.82 7.73
CA VAL A 143 15.81 -4.96 8.27
C VAL A 143 16.44 -5.76 7.13
N ALA A 144 17.71 -6.11 7.26
CA ALA A 144 18.42 -6.92 6.28
C ALA A 144 17.75 -8.28 6.06
N ALA A 145 17.70 -8.74 4.80
CA ALA A 145 17.07 -10.00 4.41
C ALA A 145 17.57 -11.21 5.21
N SER A 146 18.86 -11.24 5.55
CA SER A 146 19.52 -12.28 6.36
C SER A 146 19.03 -12.36 7.81
N MET A 147 18.49 -11.27 8.35
CA MET A 147 17.93 -11.21 9.71
C MET A 147 16.46 -11.62 9.76
N LEU A 148 15.81 -11.74 8.61
CA LEU A 148 14.42 -12.14 8.49
C LEU A 148 14.31 -13.66 8.40
N LYS A 149 13.33 -14.23 9.10
CA LYS A 149 13.08 -15.66 9.18
C LYS A 149 11.63 -15.98 8.84
N GLU A 150 11.32 -17.26 8.70
CA GLU A 150 9.93 -17.71 8.56
C GLU A 150 9.07 -17.17 9.71
N GLY A 151 7.90 -16.63 9.35
CA GLY A 151 6.99 -15.96 10.28
C GLY A 151 7.24 -14.45 10.46
N SER A 152 8.43 -13.92 10.12
CA SER A 152 8.64 -12.47 10.00
C SER A 152 7.70 -11.87 8.97
N SER A 153 7.39 -10.57 9.06
CA SER A 153 6.52 -9.90 8.09
C SER A 153 7.30 -8.86 7.30
N ILE A 154 7.08 -8.80 5.98
CA ILE A 154 7.67 -7.78 5.11
C ILE A 154 6.57 -6.96 4.47
N ALA A 155 6.84 -5.67 4.25
CA ALA A 155 5.92 -4.79 3.57
C ALA A 155 5.89 -5.15 2.08
N ILE A 156 4.68 -5.18 1.53
CA ILE A 156 4.45 -5.29 0.10
C ILE A 156 3.35 -4.30 -0.30
N PRO A 157 3.30 -3.85 -1.56
CA PRO A 157 2.22 -3.00 -2.03
C PRO A 157 0.87 -3.67 -1.78
N ARG A 158 -0.08 -2.96 -1.18
CA ARG A 158 -1.49 -3.34 -1.09
C ARG A 158 -2.25 -2.76 -2.27
N LYS A 159 -2.08 -1.47 -2.51
CA LYS A 159 -2.67 -0.73 -3.63
C LYS A 159 -1.56 -0.10 -4.45
N ILE A 160 -1.74 -0.09 -5.77
CA ILE A 160 -0.78 0.52 -6.69
C ILE A 160 -1.52 1.57 -7.51
N GLN A 161 -0.91 2.74 -7.63
CA GLN A 161 -1.40 3.79 -8.51
C GLN A 161 -0.30 4.12 -9.52
N ILE A 162 -0.71 4.22 -10.78
CA ILE A 162 0.16 4.61 -11.89
C ILE A 162 -0.50 5.74 -12.67
N SER A 163 0.29 6.41 -13.52
CA SER A 163 -0.26 7.38 -14.45
C SER A 163 -1.21 6.70 -15.43
N GLN A 164 -2.49 7.11 -15.45
CA GLN A 164 -3.49 6.56 -16.36
C GLN A 164 -3.51 7.38 -17.63
N SER A 165 -3.04 6.79 -18.73
CA SER A 165 -3.04 7.42 -20.05
C SER A 165 -3.63 6.47 -21.09
N PRO A 166 -4.53 6.95 -21.97
CA PRO A 166 -4.97 6.17 -23.12
C PRO A 166 -3.76 5.70 -23.95
N GLN A 167 -3.76 4.43 -24.33
CA GLN A 167 -2.67 3.85 -25.11
C GLN A 167 -3.02 3.91 -26.59
N THR A 168 -2.34 4.80 -27.31
CA THR A 168 -2.51 4.96 -28.76
C THR A 168 -1.72 3.91 -29.53
N ILE A 169 -2.22 3.51 -30.69
CA ILE A 169 -1.62 2.51 -31.56
C ILE A 169 -1.28 3.16 -32.91
N ASN A 170 0.00 3.11 -33.30
CA ASN A 170 0.42 3.48 -34.66
C ASN A 170 0.10 2.35 -35.63
N PHE A 171 -1.19 2.21 -35.97
CA PHE A 171 -1.71 1.06 -36.72
C PHE A 171 -0.97 0.83 -38.04
N PHE A 172 -0.82 1.85 -38.88
CA PHE A 172 -0.14 1.71 -40.16
C PHE A 172 1.36 1.49 -39.97
N GLY A 173 1.99 2.14 -38.98
CA GLY A 173 3.41 1.94 -38.66
C GLY A 173 3.75 0.48 -38.32
N VAL A 174 2.81 -0.26 -37.71
CA VAL A 174 3.00 -1.70 -37.43
C VAL A 174 3.29 -2.48 -38.72
N PHE A 175 2.56 -2.21 -39.80
CA PHE A 175 2.69 -2.94 -41.06
C PHE A 175 3.88 -2.50 -41.93
N GLU A 176 4.59 -1.44 -41.56
CA GLU A 176 5.80 -1.00 -42.28
C GLU A 176 6.97 -1.99 -42.12
N ASN A 177 7.06 -2.61 -40.94
CA ASN A 177 8.10 -3.57 -40.56
C ASN A 177 7.73 -5.02 -40.89
N ALA A 178 6.73 -5.20 -41.73
CA ALA A 178 6.26 -6.50 -42.15
C ALA A 178 7.34 -7.30 -42.90
N PRO A 179 7.63 -8.56 -42.51
CA PRO A 179 8.49 -9.42 -43.31
C PRO A 179 7.78 -9.80 -44.61
N GLY A 180 8.37 -9.48 -45.77
CA GLY A 180 7.82 -9.79 -47.10
C GLY A 180 7.39 -8.58 -47.94
N LYS A 181 6.90 -8.82 -49.17
CA LYS A 181 6.81 -7.78 -50.22
C LYS A 181 5.47 -7.02 -50.36
N ALA A 182 4.42 -7.29 -49.59
CA ALA A 182 3.15 -6.59 -49.84
C ALA A 182 2.21 -6.41 -48.63
N ALA A 183 2.68 -5.71 -47.59
CA ALA A 183 1.73 -4.94 -46.76
C ALA A 183 1.13 -3.82 -47.63
N MET A 184 -0.19 -3.84 -47.76
CA MET A 184 -0.97 -2.93 -48.58
C MET A 184 -1.90 -2.10 -47.72
N VAL A 185 -2.19 -0.89 -48.16
CA VAL A 185 -3.23 -0.01 -47.62
C VAL A 185 -4.33 0.07 -48.66
N ARG A 186 -5.56 -0.23 -48.25
CA ARG A 186 -6.76 0.03 -49.06
C ARG A 186 -7.17 1.47 -48.80
N LEU A 187 -7.28 2.27 -49.84
CA LEU A 187 -7.82 3.62 -49.78
C LEU A 187 -9.35 3.56 -49.82
N LYS A 188 -10.02 4.59 -49.29
CA LYS A 188 -11.48 4.73 -49.37
C LYS A 188 -12.00 4.83 -50.81
N THR A 189 -11.13 5.18 -51.75
CA THR A 189 -11.41 5.14 -53.20
C THR A 189 -11.48 3.72 -53.77
N GLY A 190 -11.11 2.71 -52.97
CA GLY A 190 -10.99 1.32 -53.40
C GLY A 190 -9.61 0.94 -53.93
N GLU A 191 -8.71 1.90 -54.19
CA GLU A 191 -7.35 1.62 -54.66
C GLU A 191 -6.51 0.93 -53.57
N ALA A 192 -5.65 -0.02 -53.95
CA ALA A 192 -4.67 -0.64 -53.05
C ALA A 192 -3.26 -0.12 -53.36
N VAL A 193 -2.61 0.47 -52.37
CA VAL A 193 -1.24 0.98 -52.47
C VAL A 193 -0.32 0.27 -51.48
N LYS A 194 0.94 0.05 -51.85
CA LYS A 194 1.94 -0.50 -50.90
C LYS A 194 2.13 0.47 -49.74
N ILE A 195 2.24 -0.03 -48.51
CA ILE A 195 2.33 0.83 -47.32
C ILE A 195 3.53 1.80 -47.35
N LYS A 196 4.67 1.35 -47.91
CA LYS A 196 5.85 2.21 -48.11
C LYS A 196 5.57 3.36 -49.09
N LYS A 197 4.74 3.12 -50.12
CA LYS A 197 4.32 4.14 -51.09
C LYS A 197 3.30 5.09 -50.45
N PHE A 198 2.34 4.56 -49.70
CA PHE A 198 1.35 5.33 -48.94
C PHE A 198 2.04 6.37 -48.03
N ARG A 199 3.05 5.96 -47.25
CA ARG A 199 3.85 6.87 -46.42
C ARG A 199 4.72 7.83 -47.24
N LYS A 200 5.43 7.33 -48.26
CA LYS A 200 6.29 8.18 -49.11
C LYS A 200 5.53 9.32 -49.80
N LEU A 201 4.26 9.09 -50.15
CA LEU A 201 3.39 10.08 -50.77
C LEU A 201 2.72 11.03 -49.76
N GLY A 202 2.97 10.88 -48.46
CA GLY A 202 2.35 11.71 -47.43
C GLY A 202 0.83 11.60 -47.37
N MET A 203 0.26 10.47 -47.81
CA MET A 203 -1.18 10.24 -47.78
C MET A 203 -1.69 10.25 -46.34
N LYS A 204 -2.86 10.84 -46.10
CA LYS A 204 -3.43 10.94 -44.75
C LYS A 204 -4.03 9.60 -44.36
N GLU A 205 -3.87 9.21 -43.09
CA GLU A 205 -4.48 7.99 -42.55
C GLU A 205 -6.01 8.00 -42.64
N GLU A 206 -6.61 9.19 -42.70
CA GLU A 206 -8.05 9.39 -42.91
C GLU A 206 -8.53 8.94 -44.29
N ASP A 207 -7.65 8.89 -45.29
CA ASP A 207 -7.98 8.46 -46.65
C ASP A 207 -7.90 6.92 -46.80
N ALA A 208 -7.38 6.23 -45.78
CA ALA A 208 -7.26 4.78 -45.74
C ALA A 208 -8.51 4.13 -45.13
N GLU A 209 -9.00 3.09 -45.80
CA GLU A 209 -9.99 2.16 -45.26
C GLU A 209 -9.36 1.19 -44.26
N GLY A 210 -8.12 0.76 -44.52
CA GLY A 210 -7.39 -0.16 -43.64
C GLY A 210 -6.15 -0.77 -44.27
N ALA A 211 -5.54 -1.73 -43.57
CA ALA A 211 -4.32 -2.41 -44.00
C ALA A 211 -4.55 -3.92 -44.18
N PHE A 212 -3.86 -4.53 -45.14
CA PHE A 212 -3.93 -5.96 -45.41
C PHE A 212 -2.62 -6.50 -45.97
N TYR A 213 -2.49 -7.83 -46.03
CA TYR A 213 -1.37 -8.50 -46.69
C TYR A 213 -1.79 -9.08 -48.04
N MET A 214 -0.91 -8.93 -49.04
CA MET A 214 -0.96 -9.75 -50.26
C MET A 214 0.09 -10.86 -50.21
N GLY A 215 -0.35 -12.10 -50.44
CA GLY A 215 0.48 -13.30 -50.53
C GLY A 215 -0.03 -14.47 -49.66
N GLY A 216 0.18 -15.71 -50.11
CA GLY A 216 -0.25 -16.94 -49.42
C GLY A 216 -1.70 -17.38 -49.72
N ARG A 217 -2.20 -18.43 -49.05
CA ARG A 217 -3.59 -18.95 -49.18
C ARG A 217 -4.64 -18.12 -48.42
N SER A 218 -4.32 -16.89 -48.04
CA SER A 218 -5.11 -16.08 -47.11
C SER A 218 -6.02 -15.10 -47.82
N LEU A 219 -7.22 -14.90 -47.26
CA LEU A 219 -8.16 -13.87 -47.70
C LEU A 219 -7.52 -12.47 -47.54
N HIS A 220 -7.63 -11.63 -48.57
CA HIS A 220 -7.14 -10.24 -48.56
C HIS A 220 -8.03 -9.30 -47.73
N HIS A 221 -8.41 -9.73 -46.52
CA HIS A 221 -9.28 -8.98 -45.64
C HIS A 221 -8.62 -7.66 -45.22
N VAL A 222 -9.32 -6.56 -45.45
CA VAL A 222 -8.88 -5.22 -45.05
C VAL A 222 -9.13 -5.05 -43.56
N LEU A 223 -8.05 -4.99 -42.79
CA LEU A 223 -8.12 -4.76 -41.35
C LEU A 223 -8.34 -3.26 -41.11
N LYS A 224 -9.46 -2.93 -40.47
CA LYS A 224 -9.79 -1.55 -40.09
C LYS A 224 -8.75 -0.98 -39.10
N PRO A 225 -8.39 0.30 -39.22
CA PRO A 225 -7.43 0.93 -38.32
C PRO A 225 -7.92 0.94 -36.87
N VAL A 226 -7.07 0.44 -35.98
CA VAL A 226 -7.27 0.51 -34.53
C VAL A 226 -6.34 1.56 -33.96
N LYS A 227 -6.89 2.67 -33.47
CA LYS A 227 -6.12 3.84 -33.04
C LYS A 227 -5.73 3.83 -31.56
N GLU A 228 -6.44 3.05 -30.75
CA GLU A 228 -6.23 3.00 -29.30
C GLU A 228 -6.61 1.65 -28.70
N VAL A 229 -6.13 1.38 -27.49
CA VAL A 229 -6.49 0.21 -26.71
C VAL A 229 -7.80 0.45 -25.98
N SER A 230 -8.91 0.12 -26.63
CA SER A 230 -10.25 0.19 -26.03
C SER A 230 -10.53 -0.99 -25.08
N LYS A 231 -11.61 -0.88 -24.28
CA LYS A 231 -12.11 -1.98 -23.43
C LYS A 231 -12.40 -3.24 -24.23
N ASP A 232 -13.10 -3.11 -25.36
CA ASP A 232 -13.43 -4.24 -26.22
C ASP A 232 -12.17 -4.92 -26.79
N LEU A 233 -11.18 -4.12 -27.23
CA LEU A 233 -9.92 -4.66 -27.72
C LEU A 233 -9.15 -5.38 -26.59
N ALA A 234 -9.13 -4.80 -25.40
CA ALA A 234 -8.50 -5.40 -24.22
C ALA A 234 -9.16 -6.74 -23.84
N ARG A 235 -10.50 -6.82 -23.86
CA ARG A 235 -11.23 -8.08 -23.65
C ARG A 235 -10.92 -9.10 -24.74
N PHE A 236 -10.90 -8.71 -26.01
CA PHE A 236 -10.56 -9.59 -27.13
C PHE A 236 -9.14 -10.17 -26.98
N ILE A 237 -8.16 -9.33 -26.62
CA ILE A 237 -6.78 -9.77 -26.36
C ILE A 237 -6.72 -10.70 -25.14
N ALA A 238 -7.52 -10.46 -24.11
CA ALA A 238 -7.59 -11.33 -22.94
C ALA A 238 -8.11 -12.73 -23.28
N LEU A 239 -9.18 -12.82 -24.09
CA LEU A 239 -9.70 -14.09 -24.58
C LEU A 239 -8.64 -14.84 -25.43
N ILE A 240 -7.94 -14.14 -26.31
CA ILE A 240 -6.82 -14.74 -27.05
C ILE A 240 -5.70 -15.19 -26.12
N THR A 241 -5.42 -14.42 -25.07
CA THR A 241 -4.40 -14.79 -24.07
C THR A 241 -4.84 -16.05 -23.31
N ALA A 242 -6.14 -16.20 -23.02
CA ALA A 242 -6.71 -17.39 -22.39
C ALA A 242 -6.68 -18.62 -23.33
N GLU A 243 -7.26 -18.54 -24.52
CA GLU A 243 -7.52 -19.75 -25.33
C GLU A 243 -7.10 -19.66 -26.80
N GLY A 244 -6.62 -18.49 -27.23
CA GLY A 244 -6.24 -18.26 -28.62
C GLY A 244 -4.92 -18.94 -29.01
N ARG A 245 -4.85 -19.42 -30.25
CA ARG A 245 -3.63 -19.89 -30.93
C ARG A 245 -3.45 -19.14 -32.26
N LEU A 246 -2.32 -18.46 -32.40
CA LEU A 246 -1.99 -17.65 -33.58
C LEU A 246 -1.03 -18.43 -34.47
N SER A 247 -1.48 -18.88 -35.63
CA SER A 247 -0.69 -19.65 -36.61
C SER A 247 -1.15 -19.38 -38.05
N GLY A 248 -0.86 -18.18 -38.55
CA GLY A 248 -1.39 -17.67 -39.83
C GLY A 248 -2.85 -17.22 -39.76
N ASN A 249 -3.66 -17.93 -38.97
CA ASN A 249 -5.01 -17.55 -38.53
C ASN A 249 -5.07 -17.53 -37.00
N ILE A 250 -6.18 -17.03 -36.44
CA ILE A 250 -6.46 -17.14 -35.00
C ILE A 250 -7.44 -18.29 -34.81
N LYS A 251 -7.02 -19.33 -34.10
CA LYS A 251 -7.91 -20.40 -33.65
C LYS A 251 -8.24 -20.15 -32.18
N PHE A 252 -9.50 -20.13 -31.83
CA PHE A 252 -9.98 -19.89 -30.47
C PHE A 252 -10.81 -21.10 -30.05
N TYR A 253 -10.32 -21.86 -29.07
CA TYR A 253 -10.96 -23.10 -28.62
C TYR A 253 -11.66 -22.86 -27.28
N ASN A 254 -12.95 -23.16 -27.20
CA ASN A 254 -13.71 -23.07 -25.97
C ASN A 254 -14.98 -23.93 -26.11
N ASP A 255 -15.39 -24.58 -25.03
CA ASP A 255 -16.62 -25.38 -24.97
C ASP A 255 -17.85 -24.57 -24.54
N ASP A 256 -17.64 -23.35 -24.03
CA ASP A 256 -18.71 -22.47 -23.56
C ASP A 256 -19.25 -21.58 -24.70
N PRO A 257 -20.52 -21.75 -25.12
CA PRO A 257 -21.10 -21.01 -26.23
C PRO A 257 -21.21 -19.50 -25.95
N ILE A 258 -21.32 -19.09 -24.68
CA ILE A 258 -21.38 -17.67 -24.31
C ILE A 258 -20.03 -17.01 -24.59
N ILE A 259 -18.94 -17.71 -24.30
CA ILE A 259 -17.57 -17.23 -24.54
C ILE A 259 -17.23 -17.22 -26.03
N LEU A 260 -17.69 -18.23 -26.79
CA LEU A 260 -17.55 -18.26 -28.25
C LEU A 260 -18.28 -17.08 -28.90
N GLU A 261 -19.53 -16.82 -28.51
CA GLU A 261 -20.33 -15.72 -29.07
C GLU A 261 -19.75 -14.34 -28.70
N ASP A 262 -19.21 -14.18 -27.49
CA ASP A 262 -18.50 -12.96 -27.11
C ASP A 262 -17.28 -12.70 -27.99
N PHE A 263 -16.44 -13.74 -28.20
CA PHE A 263 -15.30 -13.65 -29.10
C PHE A 263 -15.72 -13.30 -30.53
N ALA A 264 -16.81 -13.90 -31.03
CA ALA A 264 -17.36 -13.62 -32.35
C ALA A 264 -17.85 -12.16 -32.49
N ASN A 265 -18.63 -11.69 -31.52
CA ASN A 265 -19.11 -10.31 -31.47
C ASN A 265 -17.96 -9.30 -31.46
N LEU A 266 -16.94 -9.53 -30.64
CA LEU A 266 -15.75 -8.67 -30.59
C LEU A 266 -15.00 -8.68 -31.92
N SER A 267 -14.87 -9.83 -32.58
CA SER A 267 -14.25 -9.90 -33.91
C SER A 267 -15.01 -9.09 -34.97
N ARG A 268 -16.33 -9.25 -35.04
CA ARG A 268 -17.20 -8.49 -35.94
C ARG A 268 -17.10 -6.98 -35.66
N LYS A 269 -17.18 -6.61 -34.38
CA LYS A 269 -17.18 -5.20 -33.95
C LYS A 269 -15.85 -4.51 -34.21
N LEU A 270 -14.73 -5.13 -33.81
CA LEU A 270 -13.41 -4.52 -33.85
C LEU A 270 -12.78 -4.58 -35.24
N PHE A 271 -12.99 -5.67 -35.97
CA PHE A 271 -12.24 -5.97 -37.19
C PHE A 271 -13.11 -6.24 -38.41
N SER A 272 -14.44 -6.32 -38.23
CA SER A 272 -15.39 -6.69 -39.28
C SER A 272 -15.04 -8.03 -39.93
N ILE A 273 -14.55 -8.98 -39.12
CA ILE A 273 -14.23 -10.34 -39.55
C ILE A 273 -15.24 -11.29 -38.91
N GLU A 274 -15.93 -12.07 -39.76
CA GLU A 274 -16.77 -13.17 -39.29
C GLU A 274 -15.89 -14.38 -38.95
N PRO A 275 -15.96 -14.91 -37.72
CA PRO A 275 -15.35 -16.20 -37.40
C PRO A 275 -16.09 -17.34 -38.10
N LEU A 276 -15.33 -18.36 -38.49
CA LEU A 276 -15.89 -19.62 -38.96
C LEU A 276 -15.88 -20.62 -37.81
N GLU A 277 -16.96 -21.38 -37.67
CA GLU A 277 -17.02 -22.50 -36.74
C GLU A 277 -16.06 -23.62 -37.16
N ILE A 278 -15.41 -24.19 -36.16
CA ILE A 278 -14.57 -25.38 -36.27
C ILE A 278 -14.92 -26.31 -35.11
N GLU A 279 -14.49 -27.57 -35.20
CA GLU A 279 -14.65 -28.51 -34.10
C GLU A 279 -14.01 -27.95 -32.81
N GLY A 280 -14.84 -27.75 -31.78
CA GLY A 280 -14.44 -27.23 -30.47
C GLY A 280 -14.09 -25.73 -30.41
N GLY A 281 -14.49 -24.92 -31.41
CA GLY A 281 -14.30 -23.47 -31.32
C GLY A 281 -14.49 -22.68 -32.61
N LEU A 282 -13.74 -21.58 -32.74
CA LEU A 282 -13.82 -20.62 -33.84
C LEU A 282 -12.47 -20.39 -34.52
N VAL A 283 -12.48 -20.05 -35.80
CA VAL A 283 -11.31 -19.60 -36.55
C VAL A 283 -11.53 -18.26 -37.24
N LEU A 284 -10.66 -17.29 -36.96
CA LEU A 284 -10.57 -16.03 -37.68
C LEU A 284 -9.48 -16.13 -38.74
N LYS A 285 -9.89 -16.08 -40.02
CA LYS A 285 -8.99 -16.16 -41.17
C LYS A 285 -8.45 -14.78 -41.55
N SER A 286 -7.44 -14.30 -40.82
CA SER A 286 -6.75 -13.05 -41.15
C SER A 286 -5.29 -13.04 -40.70
N THR A 287 -4.38 -13.12 -41.69
CA THR A 287 -2.94 -12.99 -41.47
C THR A 287 -2.55 -11.58 -41.03
N ALA A 288 -3.24 -10.56 -41.54
CA ALA A 288 -3.05 -9.17 -41.14
C ALA A 288 -3.36 -8.96 -39.66
N LEU A 289 -4.47 -9.52 -39.16
CA LEU A 289 -4.82 -9.44 -37.75
C LEU A 289 -3.80 -10.21 -36.88
N VAL A 290 -3.38 -11.41 -37.28
CA VAL A 290 -2.35 -12.18 -36.54
C VAL A 290 -1.05 -11.38 -36.41
N TYR A 291 -0.59 -10.77 -37.50
CA TYR A 291 0.60 -9.94 -37.49
C TYR A 291 0.44 -8.69 -36.63
N PHE A 292 -0.70 -8.00 -36.75
CA PHE A 292 -1.02 -6.83 -35.94
C PHE A 292 -0.98 -7.16 -34.44
N LEU A 293 -1.64 -8.25 -34.02
CA LEU A 293 -1.68 -8.66 -32.61
C LEU A 293 -0.30 -9.05 -32.07
N ARG A 294 0.50 -9.79 -32.86
CA ARG A 294 1.85 -10.19 -32.47
C ARG A 294 2.78 -8.99 -32.33
N SER A 295 2.76 -8.09 -33.32
CA SER A 295 3.69 -6.96 -33.39
C SER A 295 3.32 -5.85 -32.39
N THR A 296 2.02 -5.67 -32.13
CA THR A 296 1.53 -4.59 -31.24
C THR A 296 1.47 -5.04 -29.79
N PHE A 297 1.03 -6.26 -29.53
CA PHE A 297 0.75 -6.74 -28.17
C PHE A 297 1.69 -7.85 -27.70
N GLY A 298 2.60 -8.34 -28.56
CA GLY A 298 3.51 -9.43 -28.20
C GLY A 298 2.80 -10.74 -27.89
N VAL A 299 1.59 -10.94 -28.42
CA VAL A 299 0.76 -12.13 -28.14
C VAL A 299 1.32 -13.33 -28.89
N ASN A 300 2.29 -14.01 -28.27
CA ASN A 300 2.89 -15.25 -28.76
C ASN A 300 2.20 -16.43 -28.08
N SER A 301 1.19 -17.01 -28.74
CA SER A 301 0.35 -18.06 -28.17
C SER A 301 0.77 -19.50 -28.53
N SER A 302 2.03 -19.70 -28.93
CA SER A 302 2.54 -21.02 -29.29
C SER A 302 2.52 -21.99 -28.10
N HIS A 303 2.84 -21.51 -26.88
CA HIS A 303 2.83 -22.30 -25.66
C HIS A 303 2.22 -21.55 -24.48
N SER A 304 1.39 -22.23 -23.69
CA SER A 304 0.69 -21.63 -22.54
C SER A 304 1.63 -21.04 -21.48
N ARG A 305 2.85 -21.56 -21.34
CA ARG A 305 3.87 -21.10 -20.38
C ARG A 305 4.53 -19.77 -20.78
N GLU A 306 4.50 -19.43 -22.05
CA GLU A 306 5.15 -18.23 -22.63
C GLU A 306 4.17 -17.05 -22.72
N LYS A 307 2.87 -17.30 -22.53
CA LYS A 307 1.85 -16.26 -22.48
C LYS A 307 2.21 -15.20 -21.43
N THR A 308 1.88 -13.95 -21.70
CA THR A 308 2.16 -12.82 -20.80
C THR A 308 1.07 -11.77 -20.95
N VAL A 309 0.98 -10.85 -20.00
CA VAL A 309 0.14 -9.66 -20.17
C VAL A 309 0.88 -8.65 -21.03
N PRO A 310 0.29 -8.17 -22.15
CA PRO A 310 0.91 -7.18 -23.02
C PRO A 310 1.27 -5.87 -22.29
N SER A 311 2.41 -5.28 -22.65
CA SER A 311 2.90 -4.03 -22.05
C SER A 311 1.90 -2.87 -22.24
N LEU A 312 1.25 -2.77 -23.41
CA LEU A 312 0.19 -1.78 -23.62
C LEU A 312 -0.97 -1.94 -22.65
N ILE A 313 -1.39 -3.17 -22.35
CA ILE A 313 -2.44 -3.41 -21.36
C ILE A 313 -1.99 -3.01 -19.95
N LEU A 314 -0.74 -3.31 -19.57
CA LEU A 314 -0.21 -2.91 -18.26
C LEU A 314 -0.26 -1.39 -18.02
N LYS A 315 -0.04 -0.62 -19.08
CA LYS A 315 -0.01 0.85 -19.09
C LYS A 315 -1.38 1.50 -19.31
N SER A 316 -2.38 0.74 -19.76
CA SER A 316 -3.72 1.26 -20.04
C SER A 316 -4.45 1.79 -18.79
N PRO A 317 -5.47 2.65 -18.96
CA PRO A 317 -6.34 3.08 -17.87
C PRO A 317 -7.05 1.92 -17.16
N ASP A 318 -7.51 2.16 -15.95
CA ASP A 318 -8.08 1.12 -15.07
C ASP A 318 -9.31 0.42 -15.69
N ASP A 319 -10.14 1.11 -16.45
CA ASP A 319 -11.33 0.51 -17.07
C ASP A 319 -10.97 -0.47 -18.22
N VAL A 320 -9.94 -0.15 -19.00
CA VAL A 320 -9.35 -1.03 -20.02
C VAL A 320 -8.69 -2.24 -19.38
N VAL A 321 -7.93 -2.05 -18.30
CA VAL A 321 -7.34 -3.14 -17.52
C VAL A 321 -8.41 -4.02 -16.89
N GLY A 322 -9.47 -3.43 -16.34
CA GLY A 322 -10.60 -4.15 -15.78
C GLY A 322 -11.27 -5.04 -16.83
N SER A 323 -11.44 -4.52 -18.05
CA SER A 323 -11.98 -5.30 -19.17
C SER A 323 -11.06 -6.45 -19.61
N TYR A 324 -9.74 -6.24 -19.65
CA TYR A 324 -8.77 -7.31 -19.90
C TYR A 324 -8.84 -8.39 -18.81
N LEU A 325 -8.81 -8.01 -17.54
CA LEU A 325 -8.89 -8.97 -16.43
C LEU A 325 -10.21 -9.74 -16.48
N GLY A 326 -11.33 -9.07 -16.72
CA GLY A 326 -12.65 -9.72 -16.83
C GLY A 326 -12.67 -10.75 -17.96
N GLY A 327 -12.15 -10.41 -19.14
CA GLY A 327 -12.01 -11.36 -20.26
C GLY A 327 -11.11 -12.55 -19.94
N LEU A 328 -9.99 -12.32 -19.22
CA LEU A 328 -9.07 -13.38 -18.84
C LEU A 328 -9.70 -14.33 -17.81
N TYR A 329 -10.44 -13.80 -16.83
CA TYR A 329 -11.16 -14.58 -15.82
C TYR A 329 -12.42 -15.28 -16.38
N ASP A 330 -13.06 -14.73 -17.41
CA ASP A 330 -14.09 -15.43 -18.18
C ASP A 330 -13.48 -16.57 -19.02
N GLY A 331 -12.25 -16.43 -19.52
CA GLY A 331 -11.56 -17.50 -20.24
C GLY A 331 -11.02 -18.62 -19.34
N GLU A 332 -10.22 -18.26 -18.33
CA GLU A 332 -9.42 -19.23 -17.54
C GLU A 332 -9.79 -19.26 -16.03
N GLY A 333 -10.71 -18.39 -15.61
CA GLY A 333 -11.12 -18.26 -14.23
C GLY A 333 -12.36 -19.08 -13.87
N SER A 334 -12.58 -19.27 -12.57
CA SER A 334 -13.79 -19.89 -12.05
C SER A 334 -14.23 -19.25 -10.73
N VAL A 335 -15.53 -19.26 -10.48
CA VAL A 335 -16.11 -18.90 -9.17
C VAL A 335 -16.39 -20.22 -8.44
N ARG A 336 -15.66 -20.49 -7.37
CA ARG A 336 -15.73 -21.75 -6.62
C ARG A 336 -16.74 -21.68 -5.49
N GLU A 337 -17.24 -22.84 -5.08
CA GLU A 337 -18.24 -22.99 -4.02
C GLU A 337 -17.73 -22.55 -2.64
N ASP A 338 -16.41 -22.63 -2.40
CA ASP A 338 -15.74 -22.17 -1.18
C ASP A 338 -15.58 -20.63 -1.12
N SER A 339 -16.44 -19.88 -1.84
CA SER A 339 -16.53 -18.42 -1.81
C SER A 339 -15.26 -17.69 -2.24
N LEU A 340 -14.62 -18.19 -3.30
CA LEU A 340 -13.43 -17.56 -3.89
C LEU A 340 -13.45 -17.62 -5.42
N ILE A 341 -12.69 -16.72 -6.04
CA ILE A 341 -12.40 -16.74 -7.47
C ILE A 341 -11.00 -17.33 -7.67
N GLU A 342 -10.88 -18.33 -8.53
CA GLU A 342 -9.59 -18.95 -8.89
C GLU A 342 -9.29 -18.70 -10.37
N LEU A 343 -8.04 -18.34 -10.68
CA LEU A 343 -7.46 -18.43 -12.03
C LEU A 343 -6.24 -19.34 -11.98
N MET A 344 -6.15 -20.29 -12.92
CA MET A 344 -5.02 -21.21 -13.03
C MET A 344 -4.22 -20.92 -14.30
N THR A 345 -2.88 -20.90 -14.22
CA THR A 345 -2.04 -20.68 -15.40
C THR A 345 -0.72 -21.44 -15.30
N ALA A 346 -0.19 -21.86 -16.45
CA ALA A 346 1.17 -22.41 -16.56
C ALA A 346 2.24 -21.31 -16.73
N SER A 347 1.84 -20.06 -17.01
CA SER A 347 2.76 -18.96 -17.25
C SER A 347 3.20 -18.30 -15.95
N LYS A 348 4.51 -18.29 -15.70
CA LYS A 348 5.12 -17.49 -14.63
C LYS A 348 4.84 -15.99 -14.85
N TYR A 349 4.86 -15.52 -16.10
CA TYR A 349 4.64 -14.10 -16.39
C TYR A 349 3.22 -13.64 -16.05
N ILE A 350 2.20 -14.43 -16.39
CA ILE A 350 0.81 -14.15 -15.98
C ILE A 350 0.70 -14.20 -14.45
N ALA A 351 1.28 -15.22 -13.82
CA ALA A 351 1.23 -15.39 -12.36
C ALA A 351 1.85 -14.23 -11.58
N TYR A 352 2.80 -13.48 -12.16
CA TYR A 352 3.44 -12.32 -11.54
C TYR A 352 2.75 -11.00 -11.92
N LYS A 353 2.28 -10.86 -13.17
CA LYS A 353 1.64 -9.63 -13.67
C LYS A 353 0.18 -9.46 -13.23
N ILE A 354 -0.58 -10.55 -13.09
CA ILE A 354 -2.00 -10.46 -12.66
C ILE A 354 -2.14 -9.96 -11.22
N PRO A 355 -1.39 -10.45 -10.22
CA PRO A 355 -1.43 -9.88 -8.88
C PRO A 355 -1.12 -8.38 -8.86
N TYR A 356 -0.21 -7.93 -9.72
CA TYR A 356 0.11 -6.51 -9.87
C TYR A 356 -1.09 -5.71 -10.41
N LEU A 357 -1.72 -6.18 -11.49
CA LEU A 357 -2.90 -5.50 -12.04
C LEU A 357 -4.07 -5.48 -11.05
N LEU A 358 -4.30 -6.56 -10.31
CA LEU A 358 -5.33 -6.63 -9.26
C LEU A 358 -5.11 -5.56 -8.18
N ARG A 359 -3.85 -5.26 -7.82
CA ARG A 359 -3.52 -4.21 -6.84
C ARG A 359 -3.87 -2.80 -7.31
N ARG A 360 -4.02 -2.55 -8.61
CA ARG A 360 -4.55 -1.26 -9.11
C ARG A 360 -5.95 -0.99 -8.58
N PHE A 361 -6.75 -2.05 -8.45
CA PHE A 361 -8.10 -2.03 -7.89
C PHE A 361 -8.13 -2.24 -6.37
N GLY A 362 -6.97 -2.28 -5.71
CA GLY A 362 -6.85 -2.59 -4.29
C GLY A 362 -7.21 -4.03 -3.92
N ILE A 363 -7.24 -4.94 -4.91
CA ILE A 363 -7.54 -6.36 -4.72
C ILE A 363 -6.26 -7.10 -4.33
N VAL A 364 -6.30 -7.78 -3.18
CA VAL A 364 -5.21 -8.63 -2.69
C VAL A 364 -5.51 -10.09 -3.00
N CYS A 365 -4.65 -10.72 -3.78
CA CYS A 365 -4.76 -12.15 -4.12
C CYS A 365 -3.68 -13.01 -3.46
N ARG A 366 -3.92 -14.32 -3.40
CA ARG A 366 -2.93 -15.34 -3.01
C ARG A 366 -2.51 -16.16 -4.22
N VAL A 367 -1.20 -16.36 -4.40
CA VAL A 367 -0.63 -17.18 -5.47
C VAL A 367 -0.09 -18.48 -4.88
N LYS A 368 -0.61 -19.63 -5.31
CA LYS A 368 -0.07 -20.96 -4.94
C LYS A 368 0.54 -21.64 -6.15
N LYS A 369 1.74 -22.20 -5.96
CA LYS A 369 2.36 -23.13 -6.90
C LYS A 369 1.82 -24.54 -6.66
N LYS A 370 1.46 -25.26 -7.72
CA LYS A 370 1.03 -26.65 -7.68
C LYS A 370 1.69 -27.42 -8.81
N MET A 371 2.23 -28.61 -8.53
CA MET A 371 2.63 -29.54 -9.59
C MET A 371 1.38 -30.21 -10.16
N SER A 372 1.13 -30.05 -11.45
CA SER A 372 -0.02 -30.61 -12.15
C SER A 372 0.38 -31.08 -13.54
N MET A 373 -0.46 -31.90 -14.17
CA MET A 373 -0.31 -32.31 -15.56
C MET A 373 -1.36 -31.61 -16.41
N ALA A 374 -1.03 -31.32 -17.67
CA ALA A 374 -2.01 -30.82 -18.63
C ALA A 374 -2.95 -31.97 -19.01
N THR A 375 -4.26 -31.78 -18.82
CA THR A 375 -5.29 -32.78 -19.14
C THR A 375 -5.40 -33.06 -20.63
N ASN A 376 -5.14 -32.05 -21.47
CA ASN A 376 -5.36 -32.12 -22.91
C ASN A 376 -4.05 -32.40 -23.69
N SER A 377 -2.99 -32.87 -23.02
CA SER A 377 -1.73 -33.21 -23.68
C SER A 377 -1.67 -34.73 -23.94
N PRO A 378 -1.41 -35.19 -25.17
CA PRO A 378 -1.26 -36.62 -25.47
C PRO A 378 -0.06 -37.25 -24.75
N ASN A 379 0.90 -36.44 -24.29
CA ASN A 379 1.97 -36.87 -23.38
C ASN A 379 2.03 -35.91 -22.17
N PRO A 380 1.23 -36.17 -21.12
CA PRO A 380 1.10 -35.27 -19.98
C PRO A 380 2.36 -35.32 -19.09
N LYS A 381 3.09 -34.20 -19.01
CA LYS A 381 4.24 -34.05 -18.12
C LYS A 381 3.83 -33.27 -16.86
N LYS A 382 4.29 -33.70 -15.68
CA LYS A 382 4.16 -32.92 -14.44
C LYS A 382 4.92 -31.61 -14.59
N ARG A 383 4.22 -30.50 -14.36
CA ARG A 383 4.74 -29.14 -14.49
C ARG A 383 4.21 -28.27 -13.36
N THR A 384 4.91 -27.17 -13.10
CA THR A 384 4.44 -26.15 -12.16
C THR A 384 3.34 -25.32 -12.79
N TYR A 385 2.20 -25.25 -12.11
CA TYR A 385 1.11 -24.33 -12.38
C TYR A 385 0.96 -23.35 -11.21
N TYR A 386 0.43 -22.18 -11.52
CA TYR A 386 0.14 -21.11 -10.58
C TYR A 386 -1.36 -20.96 -10.46
N ARG A 387 -1.85 -20.88 -9.23
CA ARG A 387 -3.25 -20.64 -8.89
C ARG A 387 -3.36 -19.31 -8.16
N ILE A 388 -4.13 -18.40 -8.72
CA ILE A 388 -4.36 -17.06 -8.20
C ILE A 388 -5.75 -17.04 -7.58
N TYR A 389 -5.81 -16.83 -6.27
CA TYR A 389 -7.05 -16.79 -5.50
C TYR A 389 -7.40 -15.37 -5.12
N ILE A 390 -8.63 -14.98 -5.40
CA ILE A 390 -9.27 -13.78 -4.84
C ILE A 390 -10.33 -14.28 -3.87
N GLU A 391 -10.17 -13.94 -2.61
CA GLU A 391 -11.00 -14.40 -1.49
C GLU A 391 -11.24 -13.22 -0.54
N GLY A 392 -12.27 -13.32 0.29
CA GLY A 392 -12.61 -12.27 1.24
C GLY A 392 -13.54 -11.20 0.66
N LYS A 393 -14.38 -10.64 1.54
CA LYS A 393 -15.49 -9.77 1.14
C LYS A 393 -15.02 -8.54 0.35
N ASP A 394 -14.08 -7.79 0.90
CA ASP A 394 -13.63 -6.52 0.33
C ASP A 394 -12.99 -6.72 -1.07
N ASP A 395 -12.21 -7.79 -1.24
CA ASP A 395 -11.54 -8.12 -2.51
C ASP A 395 -12.53 -8.64 -3.57
N LEU A 396 -13.52 -9.45 -3.18
CA LEU A 396 -14.59 -9.93 -4.06
C LEU A 396 -15.54 -8.79 -4.49
N GLU A 397 -15.86 -7.86 -3.58
CA GLU A 397 -16.64 -6.66 -3.90
C GLU A 397 -15.89 -5.76 -4.89
N ALA A 398 -14.59 -5.55 -4.67
CA ALA A 398 -13.75 -4.80 -5.60
C ALA A 398 -13.66 -5.49 -6.96
N PHE A 399 -13.48 -6.82 -7.01
CA PHE A 399 -13.52 -7.58 -8.26
C PHE A 399 -14.86 -7.40 -8.97
N HIS A 400 -15.99 -7.58 -8.27
CA HIS A 400 -17.33 -7.43 -8.86
C HIS A 400 -17.56 -6.03 -9.42
N LYS A 401 -17.09 -5.00 -8.72
CA LYS A 401 -17.29 -3.60 -9.09
C LYS A 401 -16.44 -3.15 -10.29
N PHE A 402 -15.15 -3.49 -10.31
CA PHE A 402 -14.19 -2.90 -11.25
C PHE A 402 -13.78 -3.82 -12.40
N ILE A 403 -13.92 -5.14 -12.22
CA ILE A 403 -13.49 -6.16 -13.20
C ILE A 403 -14.73 -6.89 -13.72
N GLY A 404 -15.43 -7.57 -12.81
CA GLY A 404 -16.65 -8.31 -13.07
C GLY A 404 -16.45 -9.53 -13.99
N PHE A 405 -17.53 -10.29 -14.15
CA PHE A 405 -17.66 -11.32 -15.18
C PHE A 405 -18.67 -10.84 -16.20
N MET A 406 -18.41 -11.08 -17.48
CA MET A 406 -19.45 -10.97 -18.51
C MET A 406 -20.32 -12.23 -18.47
N HIS A 407 -19.71 -13.40 -18.22
CA HIS A 407 -20.44 -14.66 -18.19
C HIS A 407 -21.58 -14.62 -17.14
N PRO A 408 -22.86 -14.78 -17.56
CA PRO A 408 -24.01 -14.60 -16.68
C PRO A 408 -23.99 -15.48 -15.44
N GLU A 409 -23.69 -16.78 -15.58
CA GLU A 409 -23.65 -17.68 -14.42
C GLU A 409 -22.55 -17.33 -13.43
N ARG A 410 -21.33 -17.00 -13.89
CA ARG A 410 -20.22 -16.63 -13.00
C ARG A 410 -20.52 -15.33 -12.26
N LYS A 411 -21.13 -14.36 -12.96
CA LYS A 411 -21.61 -13.12 -12.38
C LYS A 411 -22.64 -13.36 -11.28
N GLU A 412 -23.63 -14.22 -11.54
CA GLU A 412 -24.67 -14.55 -10.57
C GLU A 412 -24.13 -15.36 -9.38
N ARG A 413 -23.22 -16.31 -9.62
CA ARG A 413 -22.53 -17.06 -8.56
C ARG A 413 -21.74 -16.12 -7.64
N LEU A 414 -20.99 -15.18 -8.21
CA LEU A 414 -20.27 -14.18 -7.41
C LEU A 414 -21.23 -13.31 -6.60
N LYS A 415 -22.34 -12.87 -7.18
CA LYS A 415 -23.35 -12.08 -6.47
C LYS A 415 -23.93 -12.84 -5.27
N LYS A 416 -24.30 -14.12 -5.45
CA LYS A 416 -24.76 -14.99 -4.35
C LYS A 416 -23.74 -15.11 -3.21
N ILE A 417 -22.45 -15.19 -3.54
CA ILE A 417 -21.37 -15.20 -2.54
C ILE A 417 -21.34 -13.88 -1.77
N LEU A 418 -21.45 -12.73 -2.47
CA LEU A 418 -21.42 -11.40 -1.85
C LEU A 418 -22.61 -11.13 -0.92
N ASP A 419 -23.77 -11.69 -1.26
CA ASP A 419 -24.99 -11.63 -0.45
C ASP A 419 -24.94 -12.54 0.79
N SER A 420 -23.98 -13.48 0.85
CA SER A 420 -23.77 -14.35 2.01
C SER A 420 -23.30 -13.58 3.24
N ARG A 421 -23.85 -13.93 4.40
CA ARG A 421 -23.45 -13.36 5.71
C ARG A 421 -22.10 -13.89 6.21
N SER A 422 -21.56 -14.96 5.62
CA SER A 422 -20.41 -15.71 6.16
C SER A 422 -19.29 -15.87 5.12
N ILE A 423 -18.76 -14.77 4.61
CA ILE A 423 -17.51 -14.79 3.85
C ILE A 423 -16.34 -14.87 4.85
N PRO A 424 -15.51 -15.92 4.81
CA PRO A 424 -14.38 -16.06 5.73
C PRO A 424 -13.37 -14.93 5.60
N ASN A 425 -12.68 -14.63 6.70
CA ASN A 425 -11.52 -13.73 6.67
C ASN A 425 -10.32 -14.48 6.09
N THR A 426 -9.66 -13.88 5.10
CA THR A 426 -8.55 -14.47 4.35
C THR A 426 -7.27 -14.60 5.18
N ASN A 427 -7.16 -13.81 6.25
CA ASN A 427 -5.94 -13.63 7.04
C ASN A 427 -4.73 -13.18 6.20
N VAL A 428 -4.94 -12.52 5.05
CA VAL A 428 -3.88 -12.03 4.15
C VAL A 428 -3.52 -10.55 4.43
N ASP A 429 -4.50 -9.66 4.54
CA ASP A 429 -4.30 -8.23 4.91
C ASP A 429 -4.55 -8.04 6.41
N THR A 430 -3.59 -8.50 7.24
CA THR A 430 -3.64 -8.41 8.70
C THR A 430 -2.44 -7.66 9.28
N PHE A 431 -2.62 -7.07 10.45
CA PHE A 431 -1.63 -6.18 11.07
C PHE A 431 -0.95 -6.83 12.29
N PRO A 432 0.39 -6.87 12.37
CA PRO A 432 1.09 -7.32 13.57
C PRO A 432 1.20 -6.23 14.66
N VAL A 433 0.08 -5.58 15.03
CA VAL A 433 0.04 -4.38 15.91
C VAL A 433 -0.28 -4.68 17.38
N MET A 434 -0.05 -5.91 17.83
CA MET A 434 -0.53 -6.38 19.14
C MET A 434 0.03 -5.57 20.31
N GLU A 435 1.31 -5.20 20.27
CA GLU A 435 1.95 -4.39 21.31
C GLU A 435 1.42 -2.95 21.33
N ILE A 436 1.27 -2.33 20.14
CA ILE A 436 0.72 -0.99 19.98
C ILE A 436 -0.70 -0.91 20.56
N VAL A 437 -1.57 -1.83 20.15
CA VAL A 437 -2.98 -1.88 20.61
C VAL A 437 -3.05 -2.11 22.13
N LYS A 438 -2.19 -2.97 22.68
CA LYS A 438 -2.12 -3.24 24.13
C LYS A 438 -1.64 -2.02 24.92
N ASN A 439 -0.62 -1.33 24.43
CA ASN A 439 -0.09 -0.13 25.08
C ASN A 439 -1.10 1.01 25.03
N LEU A 440 -1.75 1.22 23.89
CA LEU A 440 -2.78 2.24 23.69
C LEU A 440 -4.02 1.99 24.58
N ARG A 441 -4.48 0.74 24.69
CA ARG A 441 -5.57 0.40 25.62
C ARG A 441 -5.21 0.72 27.06
N LYS A 442 -4.01 0.33 27.50
CA LYS A 442 -3.53 0.58 28.86
C LYS A 442 -3.35 2.08 29.11
N SER A 443 -2.82 2.82 28.13
CA SER A 443 -2.61 4.25 28.28
C SER A 443 -3.94 4.97 28.43
N LEU A 444 -4.97 4.59 27.65
CA LEU A 444 -6.30 5.20 27.66
C LEU A 444 -7.27 4.67 28.75
N ASN A 445 -6.79 3.83 29.68
CA ASN A 445 -7.59 3.21 30.74
C ASN A 445 -8.84 2.47 30.20
N MET A 446 -8.68 1.79 29.06
CA MET A 446 -9.73 0.98 28.44
C MET A 446 -9.67 -0.48 28.93
N VAL A 447 -10.82 -1.14 28.97
CA VAL A 447 -11.01 -2.53 29.41
C VAL A 447 -11.28 -3.45 28.23
N THR A 448 -10.84 -4.70 28.35
CA THR A 448 -11.00 -5.74 27.32
C THR A 448 -12.33 -6.49 27.39
N SER A 449 -13.15 -6.24 28.41
CA SER A 449 -14.41 -6.96 28.64
C SER A 449 -15.37 -6.78 27.46
N ARG A 450 -15.92 -7.89 26.96
CA ARG A 450 -16.87 -7.93 25.82
C ARG A 450 -17.91 -6.81 25.95
N GLY A 451 -17.98 -5.95 24.94
CA GLY A 451 -19.07 -4.96 24.77
C GLY A 451 -18.99 -3.67 25.58
N LYS A 452 -17.92 -3.41 26.36
CA LYS A 452 -17.72 -2.09 26.98
C LYS A 452 -17.06 -1.10 26.03
N ASP A 453 -15.73 -1.19 25.91
CA ASP A 453 -14.96 -0.19 25.16
C ASP A 453 -14.78 -0.53 23.68
N PHE A 454 -14.80 -1.82 23.33
CA PHE A 454 -14.68 -2.28 21.95
C PHE A 454 -16.04 -2.83 21.48
N ARG A 455 -16.92 -1.91 21.08
CA ARG A 455 -18.34 -2.22 20.79
C ARG A 455 -18.46 -3.16 19.59
N GLY A 456 -19.22 -4.24 19.76
CA GLY A 456 -19.43 -5.23 18.69
C GLY A 456 -18.17 -6.05 18.32
N MET A 457 -17.14 -6.07 19.18
CA MET A 457 -15.92 -6.83 18.95
C MET A 457 -15.66 -7.85 20.07
N SER A 458 -15.93 -9.12 19.80
CA SER A 458 -15.64 -10.24 20.71
C SER A 458 -14.16 -10.59 20.80
N ASP A 459 -13.40 -10.25 19.75
CA ASP A 459 -12.07 -10.82 19.49
C ASP A 459 -10.91 -9.94 19.96
N PHE A 460 -11.19 -8.76 20.51
CA PHE A 460 -10.14 -7.80 20.90
C PHE A 460 -9.08 -8.43 21.81
N GLY A 461 -9.50 -9.20 22.82
CA GLY A 461 -8.58 -9.90 23.72
C GLY A 461 -7.73 -10.98 23.02
N LEU A 462 -8.21 -11.57 21.91
CA LEU A 462 -7.44 -12.52 21.10
C LEU A 462 -6.33 -11.79 20.31
N TYR A 463 -6.61 -10.56 19.86
CA TYR A 463 -5.60 -9.71 19.21
C TYR A 463 -4.49 -9.32 20.19
N GLU A 464 -4.82 -8.80 21.38
CA GLU A 464 -3.79 -8.42 22.36
C GLU A 464 -2.87 -9.57 22.79
N ARG A 465 -3.39 -10.80 22.82
CA ARG A 465 -2.62 -12.01 23.14
C ARG A 465 -1.82 -12.56 21.96
N GLY A 466 -1.96 -11.99 20.76
CA GLY A 466 -1.33 -12.49 19.54
C GLY A 466 -1.92 -13.81 19.03
N GLN A 467 -3.05 -14.26 19.56
CA GLN A 467 -3.75 -15.47 19.11
C GLN A 467 -4.44 -15.25 17.76
N ARG A 468 -4.79 -13.99 17.45
CA ARG A 468 -5.28 -13.55 16.13
C ARG A 468 -4.56 -12.26 15.74
N LYS A 469 -4.49 -11.97 14.45
CA LYS A 469 -4.08 -10.66 13.93
C LYS A 469 -5.33 -9.94 13.41
N PRO A 470 -5.55 -8.65 13.75
CA PRO A 470 -6.69 -7.91 13.23
C PRO A 470 -6.53 -7.72 11.71
N SER A 471 -7.59 -7.96 10.95
CA SER A 471 -7.68 -7.49 9.56
C SER A 471 -7.77 -5.97 9.53
N ARG A 472 -7.58 -5.36 8.36
CA ARG A 472 -7.78 -3.91 8.18
C ARG A 472 -9.13 -3.45 8.70
N ARG A 473 -10.21 -4.12 8.33
CA ARG A 473 -11.57 -3.81 8.82
C ARG A 473 -11.71 -3.92 10.34
N ALA A 474 -11.10 -4.93 10.97
CA ALA A 474 -11.12 -5.06 12.42
C ALA A 474 -10.29 -3.94 13.07
N LEU A 475 -9.08 -3.66 12.55
CA LEU A 475 -8.21 -2.62 13.06
C LEU A 475 -8.83 -1.22 12.89
N THR A 476 -9.56 -0.95 11.81
CA THR A 476 -10.31 0.31 11.62
C THR A 476 -11.35 0.51 12.71
N LYS A 477 -12.07 -0.55 13.12
CA LYS A 477 -13.02 -0.46 14.24
C LYS A 477 -12.30 -0.17 15.55
N ILE A 478 -11.23 -0.92 15.84
CA ILE A 478 -10.37 -0.71 17.03
C ILE A 478 -9.83 0.72 17.08
N TYR A 479 -9.32 1.22 15.94
CA TYR A 479 -8.81 2.58 15.80
C TYR A 479 -9.88 3.62 16.09
N LYS A 480 -11.10 3.45 15.58
CA LYS A 480 -12.23 4.36 15.88
C LYS A 480 -12.58 4.37 17.36
N ASP A 481 -12.62 3.21 18.01
CA ASP A 481 -12.87 3.11 19.45
C ASP A 481 -11.76 3.83 20.26
N PHE A 482 -10.49 3.72 19.83
CA PHE A 482 -9.38 4.45 20.44
C PHE A 482 -9.43 5.95 20.20
N LEU A 483 -9.79 6.38 18.99
CA LEU A 483 -9.87 7.78 18.62
C LEU A 483 -10.99 8.48 19.40
N GLU A 484 -12.20 7.89 19.43
CA GLU A 484 -13.33 8.38 20.23
C GLU A 484 -12.92 8.52 21.71
N ARG A 485 -12.21 7.52 22.24
CA ARG A 485 -11.71 7.56 23.61
C ARG A 485 -10.66 8.65 23.84
N TYR A 486 -9.77 8.86 22.88
CA TYR A 486 -8.75 9.91 22.97
C TYR A 486 -9.40 11.29 22.93
N ASP A 487 -10.38 11.50 22.06
CA ASP A 487 -11.11 12.76 21.93
C ASP A 487 -11.83 13.13 23.23
N ASP A 488 -12.44 12.16 23.92
CA ASP A 488 -13.00 12.35 25.27
C ASP A 488 -11.96 12.89 26.27
N VAL A 489 -10.74 12.37 26.22
CA VAL A 489 -9.64 12.74 27.13
C VAL A 489 -9.06 14.09 26.72
N ALA A 490 -8.82 14.32 25.44
CA ALA A 490 -8.30 15.56 24.89
C ALA A 490 -9.27 16.73 25.16
N GLY A 491 -10.58 16.49 25.07
CA GLY A 491 -11.62 17.48 25.38
C GLY A 491 -11.63 17.98 26.84
N LEU A 492 -10.86 17.36 27.75
CA LEU A 492 -10.68 17.86 29.12
C LEU A 492 -9.72 19.05 29.22
N GLU A 493 -9.00 19.41 28.16
CA GLU A 493 -7.99 20.47 28.16
C GLU A 493 -8.45 21.79 28.79
N PRO A 494 -9.64 22.35 28.48
CA PRO A 494 -10.11 23.58 29.14
C PRO A 494 -10.33 23.45 30.66
N ARG A 495 -10.62 22.23 31.14
CA ARG A 495 -10.78 21.94 32.58
C ARG A 495 -9.44 21.79 33.25
N ILE A 496 -8.52 21.09 32.57
CA ILE A 496 -7.14 20.94 33.00
C ILE A 496 -6.49 22.30 33.19
N GLU A 497 -6.70 23.25 32.28
CA GLU A 497 -6.12 24.58 32.40
C GLU A 497 -6.64 25.34 33.63
N ARG A 498 -7.96 25.29 33.88
CA ARG A 498 -8.52 25.88 35.11
C ARG A 498 -7.96 25.23 36.38
N LEU A 499 -7.79 23.91 36.37
CA LEU A 499 -7.24 23.18 37.50
C LEU A 499 -5.74 23.43 37.68
N ARG A 500 -4.97 23.60 36.60
CA ARG A 500 -3.56 24.05 36.65
C ARG A 500 -3.46 25.41 37.31
N HIS A 501 -4.25 26.39 36.86
CA HIS A 501 -4.31 27.72 37.48
C HIS A 501 -4.66 27.64 38.97
N ALA A 502 -5.68 26.86 39.33
CA ALA A 502 -6.07 26.68 40.72
C ALA A 502 -4.97 26.01 41.55
N ARG A 503 -4.36 24.92 41.04
CA ARG A 503 -3.24 24.21 41.68
C ARG A 503 -2.05 25.14 41.90
N ASP A 504 -1.66 25.93 40.91
CA ASP A 504 -0.50 26.82 41.00
C ASP A 504 -0.73 27.93 42.02
N ALA A 505 -1.96 28.46 42.08
CA ALA A 505 -2.37 29.40 43.12
C ALA A 505 -2.36 28.75 44.52
N MET A 506 -2.78 27.48 44.65
CA MET A 506 -2.71 26.73 45.90
C MET A 506 -1.29 26.38 46.31
N LYS A 507 -0.40 26.08 45.36
CA LYS A 507 1.01 25.75 45.61
C LYS A 507 1.80 26.98 46.06
N ASN A 508 1.54 28.12 45.44
CA ASN A 508 2.27 29.38 45.65
C ASN A 508 1.55 30.38 46.57
N TYR A 509 0.51 29.95 47.29
CA TYR A 509 -0.34 30.83 48.10
C TYR A 509 0.45 31.68 49.12
N GLY A 510 1.54 31.14 49.69
CA GLY A 510 2.36 31.88 50.66
C GLY A 510 3.02 33.12 50.06
N GLU A 511 3.51 33.03 48.82
CA GLU A 511 4.10 34.17 48.10
C GLU A 511 3.04 35.16 47.63
N ILE A 512 1.91 34.64 47.15
CA ILE A 512 0.75 35.46 46.75
C ILE A 512 0.27 36.28 47.95
N LEU A 513 0.11 35.64 49.12
CA LEU A 513 -0.28 36.33 50.36
C LEU A 513 0.76 37.35 50.84
N LYS A 514 2.07 37.09 50.68
CA LYS A 514 3.12 38.09 50.98
C LYS A 514 2.95 39.33 50.10
N LYS A 515 2.74 39.16 48.78
CA LYS A 515 2.53 40.27 47.84
C LYS A 515 1.26 41.07 48.17
N ILE A 516 0.15 40.40 48.47
CA ILE A 516 -1.11 41.06 48.88
C ILE A 516 -0.89 41.85 50.18
N SER A 517 -0.18 41.27 51.15
CA SER A 517 0.08 41.92 52.44
C SER A 517 0.90 43.21 52.34
N GLN A 518 1.66 43.38 51.25
CA GLN A 518 2.48 44.56 50.97
C GLN A 518 1.71 45.62 50.17
N LYS A 519 0.74 45.23 49.32
CA LYS A 519 0.01 46.14 48.40
C LYS A 519 -1.34 46.62 48.93
N ASP A 520 -2.13 45.79 49.61
CA ASP A 520 -3.53 46.10 49.96
C ASP A 520 -3.70 46.55 51.42
N LYS A 521 -3.73 47.86 51.68
CA LYS A 521 -4.06 48.41 53.01
C LYS A 521 -5.56 48.29 53.37
N ILE A 522 -6.46 48.13 52.40
CA ILE A 522 -7.93 48.24 52.59
C ILE A 522 -8.55 46.93 53.12
N TYR A 523 -8.10 45.75 52.67
CA TYR A 523 -8.64 44.44 53.12
C TYR A 523 -8.02 43.92 54.44
N ILE A 524 -6.92 44.54 54.89
CA ILE A 524 -6.08 44.10 56.02
C ILE A 524 -6.36 44.93 57.30
N SER A 525 -7.42 45.73 57.31
CA SER A 525 -7.77 46.64 58.41
C SER A 525 -8.01 45.90 59.74
N SER A 526 -8.56 44.69 59.69
CA SER A 526 -8.82 43.84 60.86
C SER A 526 -7.55 43.14 61.38
N ALA A 527 -7.26 43.30 62.68
CA ALA A 527 -6.16 42.62 63.37
C ALA A 527 -6.27 41.08 63.28
N VAL A 528 -7.50 40.55 63.18
CA VAL A 528 -7.79 39.12 63.02
C VAL A 528 -7.29 38.61 61.66
N TYR A 529 -7.53 39.35 60.58
CA TYR A 529 -7.04 38.99 59.24
C TYR A 529 -5.51 39.03 59.16
N ARG A 530 -4.86 40.05 59.75
CA ARG A 530 -3.38 40.12 59.83
C ARG A 530 -2.75 38.95 60.56
N LYS A 531 -3.38 38.47 61.63
CA LYS A 531 -2.92 37.29 62.38
C LYS A 531 -3.11 36.00 61.57
N GLN A 532 -4.24 35.85 60.87
CA GLN A 532 -4.51 34.70 60.01
C GLN A 532 -3.53 34.61 58.83
N ILE A 533 -3.29 35.71 58.12
CA ILE A 533 -2.35 35.76 56.99
C ILE A 533 -0.93 35.42 57.45
N ARG A 534 -0.45 35.99 58.57
CA ARG A 534 0.86 35.65 59.13
C ARG A 534 0.97 34.16 59.49
N ASN A 535 -0.05 33.59 60.11
CA ASN A 535 -0.06 32.17 60.46
C ASN A 535 -0.05 31.25 59.22
N TRP A 536 -0.67 31.66 58.11
CA TRP A 536 -0.62 30.93 56.85
C TRP A 536 0.74 31.03 56.18
N ILE A 537 1.33 32.23 56.10
CA ILE A 537 2.65 32.47 55.51
C ILE A 537 3.74 31.73 56.31
N SER A 538 3.67 31.76 57.64
CA SER A 538 4.62 31.05 58.50
C SER A 538 4.38 29.54 58.55
N GLY A 539 3.33 29.06 57.89
CA GLY A 539 2.93 27.67 57.88
C GLY A 539 2.42 27.12 59.22
N LYS A 540 2.17 27.98 60.23
CA LYS A 540 1.65 27.58 61.55
C LYS A 540 0.22 27.06 61.46
N TRP A 541 -0.59 27.67 60.58
CA TRP A 541 -1.96 27.24 60.27
C TRP A 541 -2.10 27.05 58.77
N ARG A 542 -3.00 26.17 58.33
CA ARG A 542 -3.31 25.98 56.90
C ARG A 542 -4.67 26.59 56.57
N PRO A 543 -4.84 27.27 55.43
CA PRO A 543 -6.13 27.79 55.02
C PRO A 543 -7.10 26.65 54.67
N LYS A 544 -8.38 26.84 54.99
CA LYS A 544 -9.47 25.94 54.60
C LYS A 544 -10.07 26.42 53.27
N ILE A 545 -10.41 25.49 52.38
CA ILE A 545 -11.02 25.78 51.08
C ILE A 545 -12.54 25.65 51.21
N ARG A 546 -13.19 26.74 51.64
CA ARG A 546 -14.66 26.79 51.73
C ARG A 546 -15.17 28.03 51.01
N LYS A 547 -16.39 27.93 50.46
CA LYS A 547 -17.12 29.06 49.89
C LYS A 547 -17.10 30.22 50.89
N ASN A 548 -16.76 31.42 50.42
CA ASN A 548 -16.65 32.65 51.22
C ASN A 548 -15.63 32.64 52.37
N SER A 549 -14.74 31.64 52.46
CA SER A 549 -13.68 31.66 53.46
C SER A 549 -12.74 32.87 53.27
N PRO A 550 -12.13 33.39 54.36
CA PRO A 550 -11.16 34.47 54.29
C PRO A 550 -10.06 34.26 53.24
N PHE A 551 -9.56 33.03 53.10
CA PHE A 551 -8.55 32.66 52.12
C PHE A 551 -9.05 32.85 50.67
N ILE A 552 -10.23 32.30 50.34
CA ILE A 552 -10.76 32.37 48.97
C ILE A 552 -11.08 33.80 48.56
N ARG A 553 -11.57 34.64 49.48
CA ARG A 553 -11.79 36.07 49.22
C ARG A 553 -10.48 36.79 48.87
N LEU A 554 -9.41 36.52 49.61
CA LEU A 554 -8.08 37.10 49.36
C LEU A 554 -7.47 36.62 48.04
N MET A 555 -7.60 35.33 47.72
CA MET A 555 -7.12 34.82 46.44
C MET A 555 -7.89 35.44 45.27
N LYS A 556 -9.21 35.57 45.39
CA LYS A 556 -10.06 36.21 44.38
C LYS A 556 -9.71 37.69 44.18
N SER A 557 -9.46 38.45 45.26
CA SER A 557 -9.04 39.86 45.14
C SER A 557 -7.68 40.02 44.45
N ALA A 558 -6.83 38.99 44.52
CA ALA A 558 -5.55 38.94 43.83
C ALA A 558 -5.63 38.37 42.40
N GLY A 559 -6.83 38.17 41.85
CA GLY A 559 -7.04 37.68 40.49
C GLY A 559 -6.96 36.15 40.34
N TYR A 560 -6.90 35.38 41.44
CA TYR A 560 -6.89 33.92 41.40
C TYR A 560 -8.27 33.35 41.75
N ASP A 561 -8.94 32.72 40.77
CA ASP A 561 -10.23 32.07 40.99
C ASP A 561 -10.06 30.63 41.48
N ILE A 562 -10.12 30.44 42.80
CA ILE A 562 -10.12 29.12 43.45
C ILE A 562 -11.56 28.78 43.87
N ASN A 563 -12.51 28.76 42.93
CA ASN A 563 -13.89 28.41 43.25
C ASN A 563 -14.01 26.92 43.61
N PRO A 564 -14.37 26.57 44.87
CA PRO A 564 -14.43 25.16 45.28
C PRO A 564 -15.53 24.36 44.57
N GLU A 565 -16.61 25.00 44.12
CA GLU A 565 -17.71 24.35 43.39
C GLU A 565 -17.28 24.01 41.95
N THR A 566 -16.61 24.93 41.26
CA THR A 566 -16.07 24.71 39.91
C THR A 566 -14.99 23.64 39.92
N ILE A 567 -14.03 23.72 40.85
CA ILE A 567 -12.96 22.72 41.01
C ILE A 567 -13.58 21.35 41.24
N ARG A 568 -14.61 21.28 42.08
CA ARG A 568 -15.32 20.03 42.37
C ARG A 568 -15.99 19.43 41.13
N GLU A 569 -16.69 20.25 40.35
CA GLU A 569 -17.38 19.77 39.14
C GLU A 569 -16.37 19.34 38.07
N ASP A 570 -15.33 20.13 37.84
CA ASP A 570 -14.25 19.79 36.92
C ASP A 570 -13.58 18.47 37.32
N MET A 571 -13.24 18.29 38.60
CA MET A 571 -12.67 17.04 39.10
C MET A 571 -13.63 15.85 38.97
N LYS A 572 -14.92 16.03 39.23
CA LYS A 572 -15.93 14.97 39.06
C LYS A 572 -16.00 14.51 37.61
N ILE A 573 -16.01 15.45 36.66
CA ILE A 573 -15.98 15.17 35.23
C ILE A 573 -14.67 14.45 34.88
N MET A 574 -13.52 14.96 35.31
CA MET A 574 -12.23 14.33 35.02
C MET A 574 -12.11 12.92 35.57
N LEU A 575 -12.50 12.66 36.82
CA LEU A 575 -12.41 11.31 37.40
C LEU A 575 -13.28 10.31 36.63
N LYS A 576 -14.48 10.74 36.23
CA LYS A 576 -15.37 9.95 35.39
C LYS A 576 -14.73 9.70 34.02
N THR A 577 -14.24 10.75 33.35
CA THR A 577 -13.68 10.64 32.00
C THR A 577 -12.37 9.88 31.98
N LEU A 578 -11.43 10.13 32.89
CA LEU A 578 -10.13 9.44 32.96
C LEU A 578 -10.24 8.03 33.56
N ARG A 579 -11.39 7.68 34.15
CA ARG A 579 -11.70 6.39 34.79
C ARG A 579 -10.75 6.06 35.95
N ILE A 580 -10.38 7.09 36.70
CA ILE A 580 -9.49 6.98 37.84
C ILE A 580 -10.33 6.85 39.11
N THR A 581 -10.02 5.85 39.92
CA THR A 581 -10.51 5.77 41.30
C THR A 581 -9.31 5.94 42.24
N PRO A 582 -9.10 7.14 42.82
CA PRO A 582 -7.96 7.39 43.70
C PRO A 582 -7.99 6.42 44.90
N LYS A 583 -6.85 5.84 45.26
CA LYS A 583 -6.77 4.81 46.33
C LYS A 583 -7.37 5.28 47.67
N TRP A 584 -7.21 6.56 48.00
CA TRP A 584 -7.72 7.15 49.24
C TRP A 584 -9.21 7.56 49.18
N LEU A 585 -9.84 7.57 47.98
CA LEU A 585 -11.27 7.82 47.80
C LEU A 585 -12.12 6.60 48.19
N ARG A 586 -11.51 5.42 48.30
CA ARG A 586 -12.19 4.17 48.70
C ARG A 586 -12.62 4.15 50.17
N SER A 587 -12.09 5.03 51.01
CA SER A 587 -12.34 5.05 52.46
C SER A 587 -12.90 6.38 52.99
N ARG A 588 -13.12 7.40 52.15
CA ARG A 588 -13.63 8.71 52.58
C ARG A 588 -14.49 9.40 51.54
N ASN A 589 -15.52 10.08 52.04
CA ASN A 589 -16.39 10.98 51.28
C ASN A 589 -15.54 12.07 50.57
N ILE A 590 -15.64 12.20 49.24
CA ILE A 590 -14.89 13.21 48.44
C ILE A 590 -15.08 14.64 49.00
N PHE A 591 -16.18 14.84 49.71
CA PHE A 591 -16.56 16.07 50.41
C PHE A 591 -15.58 16.46 51.55
N MET A 592 -14.77 15.54 52.10
CA MET A 592 -13.83 15.81 53.20
C MET A 592 -12.48 16.39 52.73
N LEU A 593 -12.15 16.36 51.44
CA LEU A 593 -10.87 16.83 50.89
C LEU A 593 -10.77 18.35 50.81
N TYR A 594 -11.90 19.02 50.65
CA TYR A 594 -11.98 20.47 50.51
C TYR A 594 -11.60 21.22 51.81
N VAL A 595 -11.15 20.50 52.84
CA VAL A 595 -10.69 21.11 54.09
C VAL A 595 -9.17 21.33 54.10
N ASN A 596 -8.39 20.65 53.23
CA ASN A 596 -6.93 20.73 53.24
C ASN A 596 -6.34 21.10 51.86
N LEU A 597 -5.75 22.29 51.80
CA LEU A 597 -5.13 22.88 50.59
C LEU A 597 -4.07 21.98 49.94
N GLN A 598 -3.15 21.41 50.72
CA GLN A 598 -2.05 20.59 50.19
C GLN A 598 -2.57 19.26 49.63
N LYS A 599 -3.59 18.68 50.26
CA LYS A 599 -4.21 17.45 49.74
C LYS A 599 -4.94 17.70 48.44
N LEU A 600 -5.63 18.84 48.32
CA LEU A 600 -6.32 19.20 47.08
C LEU A 600 -5.33 19.53 45.96
N GLU A 601 -4.28 20.32 46.25
CA GLU A 601 -3.22 20.63 45.29
C GLU A 601 -2.56 19.36 44.76
N ARG A 602 -2.06 18.48 45.65
CA ARG A 602 -1.45 17.20 45.25
C ARG A 602 -2.39 16.36 44.39
N PHE A 603 -3.67 16.34 44.73
CA PHE A 603 -4.63 15.55 43.98
C PHE A 603 -4.89 16.13 42.58
N ILE A 604 -4.98 17.45 42.46
CA ILE A 604 -5.07 18.10 41.15
C ILE A 604 -3.81 17.79 40.33
N SER A 605 -2.62 17.84 40.94
CA SER A 605 -1.36 17.45 40.31
C SER A 605 -1.39 16.01 39.79
N GLU A 606 -1.82 15.04 40.61
CA GLU A 606 -1.94 13.63 40.21
C GLU A 606 -2.89 13.44 39.02
N ILE A 607 -4.02 14.15 38.96
CA ILE A 607 -4.94 14.02 37.83
C ILE A 607 -4.38 14.68 36.56
N ILE A 608 -3.72 15.83 36.70
CA ILE A 608 -3.07 16.51 35.57
C ILE A 608 -1.97 15.63 34.98
N GLU A 609 -1.12 15.04 35.82
CA GLU A 609 -0.07 14.11 35.39
C GLU A 609 -0.66 12.89 34.65
N GLU A 610 -1.77 12.36 35.14
CA GLU A 610 -2.46 11.24 34.49
C GLU A 610 -3.07 11.66 33.14
N TRP A 611 -3.67 12.85 33.03
CA TRP A 611 -4.14 13.39 31.76
C TRP A 611 -2.99 13.60 30.75
N GLU A 612 -1.86 14.18 31.19
CA GLU A 612 -0.66 14.34 30.35
C GLU A 612 -0.11 13.00 29.88
N ARG A 613 -0.07 11.99 30.76
CA ARG A 613 0.31 10.61 30.41
C ARG A 613 -0.61 10.03 29.35
N MET A 614 -1.92 10.25 29.46
CA MET A 614 -2.90 9.79 28.47
C MET A 614 -2.78 10.54 27.15
N LYS A 615 -2.46 11.84 27.15
CA LYS A 615 -2.25 12.64 25.91
C LYS A 615 -1.10 12.12 25.04
N LYS A 616 -0.06 11.54 25.65
CA LYS A 616 1.04 10.84 24.93
C LYS A 616 0.59 9.62 24.14
N SER A 617 -0.67 9.19 24.30
CA SER A 617 -1.24 8.11 23.49
C SER A 617 -1.44 8.50 22.02
N LEU A 618 -1.37 9.80 21.69
CA LEU A 618 -1.52 10.31 20.33
C LEU A 618 -0.53 9.65 19.37
N ASP A 619 0.73 9.48 19.79
CA ASP A 619 1.78 8.85 18.98
C ASP A 619 1.36 7.45 18.49
N TYR A 620 0.75 6.64 19.36
CA TYR A 620 0.25 5.32 18.97
C TYR A 620 -0.97 5.40 18.04
N ILE A 621 -1.84 6.40 18.22
CA ILE A 621 -3.01 6.63 17.35
C ILE A 621 -2.52 7.02 15.96
N GLU A 622 -1.52 7.90 15.86
CA GLU A 622 -0.91 8.32 14.60
C GLU A 622 -0.24 7.15 13.88
N ILE A 623 0.47 6.26 14.59
CA ILE A 623 1.03 5.03 14.00
C ILE A 623 -0.09 4.16 13.43
N LEU A 624 -1.18 3.91 14.18
CA LEU A 624 -2.32 3.13 13.67
C LEU A 624 -2.99 3.80 12.47
N HIS A 625 -3.12 5.12 12.49
CA HIS A 625 -3.65 5.90 11.38
C HIS A 625 -2.77 5.77 10.14
N LYS A 626 -1.45 5.92 10.27
CA LYS A 626 -0.47 5.74 9.18
C LYS A 626 -0.58 4.33 8.58
N LEU A 627 -0.60 3.30 9.42
CA LEU A 627 -0.72 1.90 8.97
C LEU A 627 -2.04 1.61 8.24
N LEU A 628 -3.17 2.14 8.75
CA LEU A 628 -4.49 1.94 8.16
C LEU A 628 -4.68 2.64 6.81
N ASN A 629 -4.02 3.79 6.62
CA ASN A 629 -4.08 4.57 5.38
C ASN A 629 -2.92 4.29 4.43
N SER A 630 -1.95 3.46 4.83
CA SER A 630 -0.81 3.15 3.98
C SER A 630 -1.18 2.26 2.79
N ASP A 631 -0.55 2.53 1.64
CA ASP A 631 -0.64 1.71 0.44
C ASP A 631 0.13 0.38 0.53
N ILE A 632 0.74 0.07 1.67
CA ILE A 632 1.41 -1.21 1.93
C ILE A 632 0.58 -2.10 2.86
N ARG A 633 0.88 -3.39 2.81
CA ARG A 633 0.47 -4.38 3.81
C ARG A 633 1.67 -5.21 4.23
N PHE A 634 1.59 -5.83 5.40
CA PHE A 634 2.64 -6.68 5.92
C PHE A 634 2.28 -8.15 5.68
N ASP A 635 3.06 -8.81 4.83
CA ASP A 635 2.86 -10.22 4.50
C ASP A 635 3.90 -11.08 5.21
N LYS A 636 3.47 -12.24 5.70
CA LYS A 636 4.38 -13.14 6.41
C LYS A 636 5.31 -13.84 5.43
N ILE A 637 6.57 -13.99 5.79
CA ILE A 637 7.50 -14.88 5.14
C ILE A 637 7.07 -16.32 5.45
N SER A 638 6.78 -17.09 4.40
CA SER A 638 6.44 -18.50 4.50
C SER A 638 7.66 -19.41 4.36
N SER A 639 8.69 -18.96 3.62
CA SER A 639 9.94 -19.69 3.47
C SER A 639 11.07 -18.76 3.04
N THR A 640 12.29 -19.08 3.46
CA THR A 640 13.54 -18.45 3.01
C THR A 640 14.51 -19.50 2.51
N GLU A 641 15.08 -19.32 1.33
CA GLU A 641 16.06 -20.24 0.74
C GLU A 641 17.34 -19.46 0.40
N LYS A 642 18.47 -19.88 0.96
CA LYS A 642 19.79 -19.35 0.62
C LYS A 642 20.31 -20.11 -0.59
N ILE A 643 20.62 -19.40 -1.67
CA ILE A 643 21.12 -19.97 -2.91
C ILE A 643 22.54 -19.43 -3.12
N ARG A 644 23.51 -20.35 -3.23
CA ARG A 644 24.86 -19.98 -3.66
C ARG A 644 24.87 -19.84 -5.17
N THR A 645 25.23 -18.66 -5.65
CA THR A 645 25.43 -18.39 -7.07
C THR A 645 26.82 -18.90 -7.42
N GLY A 646 26.89 -19.97 -8.23
CA GLY A 646 28.16 -20.44 -8.76
C GLY A 646 28.82 -19.29 -9.54
N ILE A 647 30.03 -18.91 -9.15
CA ILE A 647 30.81 -17.90 -9.86
C ILE A 647 31.14 -18.50 -11.23
N SER A 648 30.45 -18.04 -12.28
CA SER A 648 30.75 -18.38 -13.67
C SER A 648 31.19 -17.15 -14.42
#